data_AF-A0A3B0UNK2-F1
#
_entry.id   AF-A0A3B0UNK2-F1
#
_cell.length_a   1.000
_cell.length_b   1.000
_cell.length_c   1.000
_cell.angle_alpha   90.00
_cell.angle_beta   90.00
_cell.angle_gamma   90.00
#
_symmetry.space_group_name_H-M   'P 1'
#
loop_
_entity.id
_entity.type
_entity.pdbx_description
1 polymer ?
#
loop_
_entity_poly.entity_id
_entity_poly.type
_entity_poly.pdbx_seq_one_letter_code
_entity_poly.pdbx_strand_id
1 'polypeptide(L)'
;MTFVAPKLQVVQDLFGPRLAQFELVEGENGAGDIVRVIEGASTFPTIGIKSDGLEIGADILGSPALTLRSDNDWLISNLLAAEEGLRTILENSELGVFSSFSVSDGELEMLDSVYGLARTFSNIEMELAVPPGTRDVEGKIAAVIGGERMEGTILRTVQSDGSSRLINQIQNLDFAAFVPFMDDPDALIALHGTGGVVIDVDMGMPGQNQVLGGAFLIDMSGMSLRIRDDEFLVQASPMEIDWNAKDGVFSMKETLFMAGKSSANISGVFSMGLDENFGPTMRMSVGFTDIYLRPGDLGDPAAPIEKMQFIGWSAPLYGALGIENFAATSGDLKLVTSGRFDMLQAGIGIDLNVGLEGASADDLKRIWPYFLGGGTRDWFVKNIAEGKIIASNMQFKIPAGTLEGEGGEVSMPAGAMKVEMLAEGVKLRVDDRFEPVVIAGLTHLKVEENSTSVGFGQARLPTAGGEIIMQNSTLSIAWGDDDTSIFSFQGNLNSPISALNAIGELSSPEFLENMDLPINLAALSGNLETSLTARISLIGQDNEVGSMQYTLDGKIDDFSSSEPVSDFSVTEGQLQFQLDQDRYQVAGPLKLNGLATDFSIAGDLEEGAEPQIKVSALFDAEDFKEFGFDVTQFIGGKVRFTGEPLANGDLRILVDLKDASMSVADIGLSKSPGSEGYLTALVKFADPLIEINDIDLGFGTVRLGGSLVYHQENGLQSADFSRFAINEGDQAQIRLTPLNDGYAVRLRGRQLDFKPMMQRFFSLETGGTGGPQFSGIDQTIMLDIEVERALGFYSTTAINLDADLTLHGEDLEKVELRTQFGGTNSLSITTNNVEGGRVMSVAFGDLGTLLRFVGTYPRLAGGEGSLVMTTNVAQKIDRGEFVLRNFSIIDEGNVAQVLGNNPNSRELIANRNRIDFNSGRAQFIRRPDRIEIIDAVVDGGVQGGTARGFINMDANQYDLVGTYIPLFELNNAFQQIPILGPLLGGREGEGLFGVTFAVRGSLAEPQFSVNPLSLLVPGAFRSLFEFRAQE
;
A
#
# COMPACT_ATOMS: atom_id res chain seq x y z
N MET A 1 57.67 62.67 -47.80
CA MET A 1 56.48 63.50 -47.56
C MET A 1 55.89 63.09 -46.23
N THR A 2 55.55 64.03 -45.34
CA THR A 2 55.04 63.71 -43.99
C THR A 2 53.74 64.46 -43.75
N PHE A 3 52.69 63.73 -43.37
CA PHE A 3 51.43 64.26 -42.89
C PHE A 3 51.37 64.14 -41.36
N VAL A 4 51.04 65.24 -40.68
CA VAL A 4 50.92 65.28 -39.22
C VAL A 4 49.46 65.57 -38.87
N ALA A 5 48.90 64.73 -37.99
CA ALA A 5 47.51 64.80 -37.54
C ALA A 5 46.44 64.88 -38.65
N PRO A 6 46.53 64.09 -39.75
CA PRO A 6 45.45 64.05 -40.72
C PRO A 6 44.20 63.44 -40.09
N LYS A 7 43.04 64.07 -40.31
CA LYS A 7 41.73 63.53 -39.91
C LYS A 7 40.94 63.12 -41.15
N LEU A 8 40.47 61.89 -41.16
CA LEU A 8 39.70 61.29 -42.25
C LEU A 8 38.37 60.76 -41.71
N GLN A 9 37.31 60.89 -42.49
CA GLN A 9 36.02 60.28 -42.20
C GLN A 9 35.55 59.56 -43.44
N VAL A 10 35.18 58.30 -43.27
CA VAL A 10 34.72 57.40 -44.31
C VAL A 10 33.34 56.89 -43.93
N VAL A 11 32.38 56.99 -44.84
CA VAL A 11 31.10 56.27 -44.71
C VAL A 11 31.13 55.06 -45.62
N GLN A 12 30.84 53.88 -45.10
CA GLN A 12 30.83 52.61 -45.82
C GLN A 12 29.40 52.03 -45.84
N ASP A 13 29.01 51.45 -46.97
CA ASP A 13 27.73 50.78 -47.16
C ASP A 13 27.85 49.55 -48.10
N LEU A 14 26.79 49.08 -48.77
CA LEU A 14 26.90 47.98 -49.76
C LEU A 14 27.41 48.42 -51.15
N PHE A 15 27.62 49.71 -51.38
CA PHE A 15 27.98 50.28 -52.68
C PHE A 15 29.46 50.70 -52.78
N GLY A 16 30.08 51.14 -51.68
CA GLY A 16 31.49 51.54 -51.68
C GLY A 16 31.86 52.48 -50.52
N PRO A 17 33.17 52.64 -50.21
CA PRO A 17 33.58 53.59 -49.20
C PRO A 17 33.44 55.01 -49.76
N ARG A 18 32.86 55.92 -48.99
CA ARG A 18 32.62 57.32 -49.31
C ARG A 18 33.56 58.16 -48.45
N LEU A 19 34.57 58.77 -49.07
CA LEU A 19 35.38 59.77 -48.39
C LEU A 19 34.55 61.04 -48.21
N ALA A 20 34.41 61.50 -46.97
CA ALA A 20 33.88 62.82 -46.72
C ALA A 20 34.95 63.84 -47.13
N GLN A 21 34.61 64.80 -47.99
CA GLN A 21 35.56 65.81 -48.45
C GLN A 21 35.63 66.93 -47.41
N PHE A 22 36.81 67.15 -46.83
CA PHE A 22 37.01 68.18 -45.81
C PHE A 22 37.47 69.49 -46.45
N GLU A 23 36.69 70.55 -46.29
CA GLU A 23 37.07 71.91 -46.63
C GLU A 23 37.46 72.64 -45.34
N LEU A 24 38.72 73.09 -45.23
CA LEU A 24 39.13 73.99 -44.16
C LEU A 24 38.59 75.39 -44.48
N VAL A 25 37.72 75.89 -43.61
CA VAL A 25 37.22 77.27 -43.66
C VAL A 25 37.90 78.03 -42.52
N GLU A 26 38.66 79.07 -42.84
CA GLU A 26 39.24 79.95 -41.82
C GLU A 26 38.12 80.50 -40.92
N GLY A 27 38.23 80.27 -39.62
CA GLY A 27 37.27 80.80 -38.64
C GLY A 27 37.40 82.32 -38.52
N GLU A 28 36.30 83.05 -38.70
CA GLU A 28 36.32 84.49 -38.41
C GLU A 28 36.51 84.75 -36.90
N ASN A 29 37.37 85.72 -36.58
CA ASN A 29 37.65 86.22 -35.22
C ASN A 29 38.36 85.25 -34.24
N GLY A 30 39.33 84.47 -34.74
CA GLY A 30 40.26 83.74 -33.87
C GLY A 30 39.68 82.52 -33.15
N ALA A 31 38.49 82.07 -33.56
CA ALA A 31 38.10 80.67 -33.38
C ALA A 31 38.89 79.83 -34.39
N GLY A 32 39.48 78.71 -33.96
CA GLY A 32 40.29 77.84 -34.81
C GLY A 32 39.55 77.37 -36.07
N ASP A 33 40.31 76.92 -37.06
CA ASP A 33 39.83 76.50 -38.38
C ASP A 33 38.57 75.62 -38.31
N ILE A 34 37.52 76.00 -39.04
CA ILE A 34 36.27 75.23 -39.12
C ILE A 34 36.42 74.22 -40.25
N VAL A 35 36.39 72.94 -39.91
CA VAL A 35 36.37 71.86 -40.89
C VAL A 35 34.93 71.65 -41.37
N ARG A 36 34.64 72.00 -42.63
CA ARG A 36 33.38 71.69 -43.30
C ARG A 36 33.48 70.32 -43.94
N VAL A 37 32.64 69.39 -43.48
CA VAL A 37 32.49 68.04 -44.06
C VAL A 37 31.49 68.12 -45.22
N ILE A 38 31.96 67.86 -46.45
CA ILE A 38 31.15 67.78 -47.66
C ILE A 38 30.99 66.29 -47.98
N GLU A 39 29.80 65.75 -47.74
CA GLU A 39 29.42 64.43 -48.26
C GLU A 39 29.44 64.52 -49.81
N GLY A 40 30.10 63.57 -50.48
CA GLY A 40 30.42 63.66 -51.91
C GLY A 40 29.23 64.00 -52.81
N ALA A 41 29.49 64.58 -53.99
CA ALA A 41 28.48 65.07 -54.95
C ALA A 41 27.50 64.01 -55.53
N SER A 42 27.55 62.76 -55.04
CA SER A 42 26.74 61.63 -55.49
C SER A 42 25.77 61.24 -54.37
N THR A 43 24.46 61.42 -54.59
CA THR A 43 23.42 60.84 -53.72
C THR A 43 23.34 59.33 -53.94
N PHE A 44 23.50 58.52 -52.90
CA PHE A 44 23.32 57.08 -52.93
C PHE A 44 21.98 56.71 -52.26
N PRO A 45 21.30 55.63 -52.67
CA PRO A 45 20.04 55.22 -52.06
C PRO A 45 20.27 54.74 -50.61
N THR A 46 19.33 55.04 -49.72
CA THR A 46 19.29 54.46 -48.38
C THR A 46 18.96 52.97 -48.47
N ILE A 47 19.66 52.16 -47.68
CA ILE A 47 19.42 50.72 -47.54
C ILE A 47 18.64 50.52 -46.23
N GLY A 48 17.43 49.98 -46.32
CA GLY A 48 16.65 49.48 -45.20
C GLY A 48 16.66 47.95 -45.18
N ILE A 49 16.49 47.36 -44.00
CA ILE A 49 16.37 45.91 -43.83
C ILE A 49 14.94 45.63 -43.37
N LYS A 50 14.20 44.79 -44.10
CA LYS A 50 12.86 44.32 -43.73
C LYS A 50 12.88 42.84 -43.43
N SER A 51 11.77 42.33 -42.88
CA SER A 51 11.61 40.91 -42.60
C SER A 51 11.61 40.03 -43.86
N ASP A 52 11.38 40.59 -45.05
CA ASP A 52 11.28 39.89 -46.33
C ASP A 52 12.41 40.20 -47.33
N GLY A 53 13.37 41.05 -46.98
CA GLY A 53 14.48 41.41 -47.87
C GLY A 53 14.99 42.85 -47.72
N LEU A 54 15.94 43.22 -48.58
CA LEU A 54 16.58 44.53 -48.56
C LEU A 54 15.62 45.53 -49.21
N GLU A 55 15.33 46.63 -48.51
CA GLU A 55 14.64 47.77 -49.09
C GLU A 55 15.67 48.78 -49.61
N ILE A 56 15.79 48.90 -50.92
CA ILE A 56 16.66 49.89 -51.56
C ILE A 56 15.78 51.04 -52.06
N GLY A 57 16.07 52.27 -51.62
CA GLY A 57 15.34 53.46 -52.06
C GLY A 57 15.29 53.58 -53.59
N ALA A 58 14.08 53.74 -54.16
CA ALA A 58 13.79 53.56 -55.58
C ALA A 58 14.43 54.59 -56.55
N ASP A 59 14.98 55.70 -56.07
CA ASP A 59 15.25 56.85 -56.94
C ASP A 59 16.55 56.80 -57.77
N ILE A 60 17.42 55.79 -57.64
CA ILE A 60 18.67 55.72 -58.44
C ILE A 60 19.07 54.26 -58.79
N LEU A 61 18.11 53.38 -59.06
CA LEU A 61 18.37 52.05 -59.64
C LEU A 61 18.50 52.18 -61.17
N GLY A 62 19.70 52.49 -61.65
CA GLY A 62 19.97 52.60 -63.09
C GLY A 62 21.33 53.21 -63.49
N SER A 63 22.11 53.71 -62.52
CA SER A 63 23.49 54.13 -62.79
C SER A 63 24.42 52.91 -62.77
N PRO A 64 25.20 52.61 -63.83
CA PRO A 64 26.16 51.50 -63.84
C PRO A 64 27.30 51.66 -62.82
N ALA A 65 27.38 52.81 -62.12
CA ALA A 65 28.32 53.06 -61.03
C ALA A 65 27.82 52.57 -59.66
N LEU A 66 26.57 52.12 -59.53
CA LEU A 66 25.95 51.74 -58.25
C LEU A 66 25.46 50.28 -58.30
N THR A 67 26.36 49.34 -58.00
CA THR A 67 26.04 47.91 -57.88
C THR A 67 26.30 47.44 -56.46
N LEU A 68 25.37 46.67 -55.88
CA LEU A 68 25.60 45.98 -54.62
C LEU A 68 26.81 45.04 -54.76
N ARG A 69 27.60 44.94 -53.69
CA ARG A 69 28.83 44.14 -53.64
C ARG A 69 28.70 43.06 -52.58
N SER A 70 29.23 41.87 -52.89
CA SER A 70 29.52 40.86 -51.86
C SER A 70 30.70 41.29 -50.99
N ASP A 71 30.90 40.64 -49.84
CA ASP A 71 32.08 40.88 -48.98
C ASP A 71 33.40 40.56 -49.71
N ASN A 72 33.40 39.59 -50.63
CA ASN A 72 34.55 39.31 -51.49
C ASN A 72 34.83 40.45 -52.47
N ASP A 73 33.80 41.00 -53.11
CA ASP A 73 33.96 42.15 -54.01
C ASP A 73 34.47 43.38 -53.25
N TRP A 74 34.07 43.52 -51.99
CA TRP A 74 34.55 44.53 -51.07
C TRP A 74 36.04 44.38 -50.77
N LEU A 75 36.47 43.17 -50.40
CA LEU A 75 37.87 42.85 -50.17
C LEU A 75 38.72 43.13 -51.41
N ILE A 76 38.27 42.70 -52.60
CA ILE A 76 38.94 42.97 -53.87
C ILE A 76 39.04 44.47 -54.13
N SER A 77 37.94 45.22 -53.96
CA SER A 77 37.92 46.67 -54.17
C SER A 77 38.91 47.40 -53.27
N ASN A 78 38.98 47.03 -51.99
CA ASN A 78 39.90 47.61 -51.02
C ASN A 78 41.38 47.30 -51.34
N LEU A 79 41.67 46.06 -51.77
CA LEU A 79 43.02 45.66 -52.18
C LEU A 79 43.48 46.37 -53.45
N LEU A 80 42.59 46.55 -54.43
CA LEU A 80 42.89 47.32 -55.65
C LEU A 80 43.14 48.80 -55.32
N ALA A 81 42.34 49.38 -54.42
CA ALA A 81 42.54 50.77 -53.98
C ALA A 81 43.87 50.95 -53.24
N ALA A 82 44.23 49.99 -52.37
CA ALA A 82 45.52 49.99 -51.68
C ALA A 82 46.69 49.89 -52.67
N GLU A 83 46.60 49.00 -53.66
CA GLU A 83 47.61 48.84 -54.71
C GLU A 83 47.77 50.11 -55.57
N GLU A 84 46.67 50.78 -55.91
CA GLU A 84 46.71 52.06 -56.62
C GLU A 84 47.41 53.15 -55.80
N GLY A 85 47.14 53.21 -54.49
CA GLY A 85 47.80 54.12 -53.56
C GLY A 85 49.31 53.86 -53.47
N LEU A 86 49.71 52.58 -53.33
CA LEU A 86 51.12 52.18 -53.29
C LEU A 86 51.83 52.46 -54.62
N ARG A 87 51.16 52.26 -55.76
CA ARG A 87 51.69 52.61 -57.08
C ARG A 87 51.89 54.13 -57.22
N THR A 88 50.95 54.93 -56.73
CA THR A 88 51.10 56.39 -56.73
C THR A 88 52.32 56.84 -55.92
N ILE A 89 52.59 56.18 -54.79
CA ILE A 89 53.81 56.43 -53.99
C ILE A 89 55.06 56.08 -54.80
N LEU A 90 55.06 54.94 -55.50
CA LEU A 90 56.17 54.52 -56.37
C LEU A 90 56.41 55.51 -57.52
N GLU A 91 55.36 55.91 -58.25
CA GLU A 91 55.44 56.87 -59.35
C GLU A 91 56.01 58.22 -58.89
N ASN A 92 55.57 58.72 -57.74
CA ASN A 92 56.11 59.96 -57.16
C ASN A 92 57.57 59.82 -56.71
N SER A 93 57.98 58.63 -56.25
CA SER A 93 59.38 58.33 -55.92
C SER A 93 60.25 58.28 -57.18
N GLU A 94 59.80 57.63 -58.27
CA GLU A 94 60.50 57.60 -59.56
C GLU A 94 60.64 59.01 -60.18
N LEU A 95 59.65 59.87 -59.97
CA LEU A 95 59.69 61.29 -60.36
C LEU A 95 60.57 62.16 -59.44
N GLY A 96 61.16 61.59 -58.38
CA GLY A 96 62.04 62.28 -57.44
C GLY A 96 61.32 63.24 -56.49
N VAL A 97 60.01 63.12 -56.31
CA VAL A 97 59.19 64.00 -55.46
C VAL A 97 59.44 63.70 -53.98
N PHE A 98 59.47 62.42 -53.59
CA PHE A 98 59.88 61.95 -52.26
C PHE A 98 60.28 60.47 -52.28
N SER A 99 61.23 60.05 -51.44
CA SER A 99 61.66 58.64 -51.32
C SER A 99 60.94 57.85 -50.22
N SER A 100 60.28 58.55 -49.30
CA SER A 100 59.44 57.97 -48.25
C SER A 100 58.20 58.83 -48.00
N PHE A 101 57.12 58.17 -47.60
CA PHE A 101 55.84 58.74 -47.21
C PHE A 101 55.58 58.39 -45.74
N SER A 102 55.26 59.37 -44.91
CA SER A 102 54.94 59.12 -43.51
C SER A 102 53.68 59.85 -43.05
N VAL A 103 52.94 59.20 -42.15
CA VAL A 103 51.82 59.76 -41.40
C VAL A 103 52.14 59.62 -39.92
N SER A 104 51.92 60.68 -39.15
CA SER A 104 52.04 60.66 -37.70
C SER A 104 50.80 61.28 -37.07
N ASP A 105 50.28 60.66 -36.00
CA ASP A 105 49.14 61.14 -35.21
C ASP A 105 47.81 61.22 -36.02
N GLY A 106 47.64 60.37 -37.02
CA GLY A 106 46.43 60.38 -37.85
C GLY A 106 45.19 59.86 -37.13
N GLU A 107 44.02 60.28 -37.61
CA GLU A 107 42.71 59.83 -37.12
C GLU A 107 41.83 59.46 -38.32
N LEU A 108 41.18 58.30 -38.24
CA LEU A 108 40.20 57.83 -39.22
C LEU A 108 38.93 57.41 -38.50
N GLU A 109 37.85 58.15 -38.73
CA GLU A 109 36.50 57.75 -38.39
C GLU A 109 35.89 56.97 -39.57
N MET A 110 35.34 55.79 -39.29
CA MET A 110 34.68 54.95 -40.28
C MET A 110 33.27 54.62 -39.79
N LEU A 111 32.27 55.14 -40.49
CA LEU A 111 30.87 54.85 -40.24
C LEU A 111 30.39 53.78 -41.23
N ASP A 112 29.94 52.64 -40.74
CA ASP A 112 29.34 51.57 -41.51
C ASP A 112 27.82 51.64 -41.36
N SER A 113 27.14 52.17 -42.38
CA SER A 113 25.68 52.33 -42.32
C SER A 113 24.90 51.03 -42.48
N VAL A 114 25.55 49.95 -42.92
CA VAL A 114 24.91 48.65 -43.14
C VAL A 114 24.77 47.90 -41.82
N TYR A 115 25.83 47.90 -41.02
CA TYR A 115 25.83 47.30 -39.69
C TYR A 115 25.53 48.31 -38.57
N GLY A 116 25.41 49.60 -38.89
CA GLY A 116 25.16 50.66 -37.90
C GLY A 116 26.34 50.95 -36.98
N LEU A 117 27.57 50.71 -37.44
CA LEU A 117 28.78 50.76 -36.61
C LEU A 117 29.59 52.03 -36.88
N ALA A 118 30.17 52.60 -35.83
CA ALA A 118 31.16 53.67 -35.94
C ALA A 118 32.48 53.20 -35.34
N ARG A 119 33.55 53.23 -36.15
CA ARG A 119 34.89 52.80 -35.79
C ARG A 119 35.82 54.00 -35.83
N THR A 120 36.69 54.12 -34.83
CA THR A 120 37.68 55.20 -34.80
C THR A 120 39.06 54.58 -34.67
N PHE A 121 39.91 54.82 -35.68
CA PHE A 121 41.33 54.55 -35.63
C PHE A 121 42.03 55.84 -35.22
N SER A 122 42.73 55.81 -34.09
CA SER A 122 43.46 56.96 -33.56
C SER A 122 44.96 56.69 -33.53
N ASN A 123 45.76 57.74 -33.37
CA ASN A 123 47.22 57.65 -33.33
C ASN A 123 47.81 56.85 -34.51
N ILE A 124 47.25 57.06 -35.71
CA ILE A 124 47.69 56.36 -36.91
C ILE A 124 49.11 56.82 -37.26
N GLU A 125 50.02 55.87 -37.27
CA GLU A 125 51.39 56.01 -37.70
C GLU A 125 51.59 55.14 -38.93
N MET A 126 52.10 55.71 -40.01
CA MET A 126 52.42 54.96 -41.22
C MET A 126 53.76 55.46 -41.75
N GLU A 127 54.64 54.56 -42.13
CA GLU A 127 55.89 54.89 -42.81
C GLU A 127 56.05 53.94 -43.99
N LEU A 128 56.04 54.47 -45.21
CA LEU A 128 56.24 53.73 -46.45
C LEU A 128 57.50 54.28 -47.14
N ALA A 129 58.36 53.40 -47.64
CA ALA A 129 59.58 53.74 -48.34
C ALA A 129 59.74 52.88 -49.58
N VAL A 130 60.39 53.44 -50.60
CA VAL A 130 60.79 52.72 -51.81
C VAL A 130 62.30 52.46 -51.72
N PRO A 131 62.76 51.21 -51.52
CA PRO A 131 64.18 50.93 -51.43
C PRO A 131 64.93 51.35 -52.71
N PRO A 132 66.15 51.91 -52.60
CA PRO A 132 66.88 52.39 -53.77
C PRO A 132 67.15 51.29 -54.80
N GLY A 133 66.73 51.54 -56.05
CA GLY A 133 66.98 50.63 -57.17
C GLY A 133 66.03 49.43 -57.26
N THR A 134 65.01 49.36 -56.42
CA THR A 134 63.92 48.38 -56.52
C THR A 134 62.63 49.04 -57.00
N ARG A 135 61.61 48.23 -57.28
CA ARG A 135 60.22 48.68 -57.51
C ARG A 135 59.29 48.25 -56.38
N ASP A 136 59.90 47.96 -55.23
CA ASP A 136 59.22 47.42 -54.07
C ASP A 136 58.82 48.57 -53.15
N VAL A 137 57.77 48.37 -52.36
CA VAL A 137 57.35 49.32 -51.33
C VAL A 137 57.37 48.59 -50.00
N GLU A 138 58.13 49.10 -49.05
CA GLU A 138 58.23 48.56 -47.70
C GLU A 138 57.73 49.58 -46.69
N GLY A 139 57.06 49.13 -45.65
CA GLY A 139 56.62 50.05 -44.63
C GLY A 139 56.08 49.42 -43.36
N LYS A 140 55.81 50.30 -42.40
CA LYS A 140 55.22 49.99 -41.11
C LYS A 140 53.93 50.78 -40.92
N ILE A 141 52.97 50.17 -40.25
CA ILE A 141 51.70 50.78 -39.87
C ILE A 141 51.44 50.51 -38.40
N ALA A 142 50.91 51.48 -37.67
CA ALA A 142 50.35 51.31 -36.36
C ALA A 142 49.12 52.20 -36.19
N ALA A 143 48.15 51.74 -35.39
CA ALA A 143 46.97 52.51 -35.04
C ALA A 143 46.42 52.02 -33.71
N VAL A 144 45.62 52.85 -33.03
CA VAL A 144 44.84 52.45 -31.86
C VAL A 144 43.39 52.28 -32.27
N ILE A 145 42.84 51.09 -32.06
CA ILE A 145 41.44 50.73 -32.30
C ILE A 145 40.91 49.94 -31.10
N GLY A 146 39.70 50.26 -30.63
CA GLY A 146 39.12 49.58 -29.46
C GLY A 146 39.92 49.77 -28.15
N GLY A 147 40.84 50.75 -28.10
CA GLY A 147 41.76 50.96 -26.98
C GLY A 147 43.08 50.18 -27.08
N GLU A 148 43.20 49.26 -28.04
CA GLU A 148 44.39 48.44 -28.27
C GLU A 148 45.25 48.99 -29.42
N ARG A 149 46.59 48.89 -29.29
CA ARG A 149 47.52 49.33 -30.34
C ARG A 149 47.83 48.17 -31.28
N MET A 150 47.31 48.24 -32.50
CA MET A 150 47.70 47.37 -33.61
C MET A 150 48.99 47.88 -34.26
N GLU A 151 49.85 46.95 -34.66
CA GLU A 151 51.09 47.25 -35.40
C GLU A 151 51.27 46.26 -36.53
N GLY A 152 51.89 46.69 -37.62
CA GLY A 152 52.11 45.84 -38.77
C GLY A 152 53.14 46.35 -39.76
N THR A 153 53.42 45.51 -40.76
CA THR A 153 54.31 45.81 -41.87
C THR A 153 53.60 45.59 -43.20
N ILE A 154 53.92 46.42 -44.18
CA ILE A 154 53.43 46.33 -45.55
C ILE A 154 54.65 46.08 -46.45
N LEU A 155 54.60 45.04 -47.27
CA LEU A 155 55.62 44.73 -48.27
C LEU A 155 54.93 44.47 -49.61
N ARG A 156 55.20 45.32 -50.59
CA ARG A 156 54.79 45.15 -51.98
C ARG A 156 56.02 44.83 -52.82
N THR A 157 55.99 43.71 -53.53
CA THR A 157 57.08 43.30 -54.44
C THR A 157 56.58 43.17 -55.88
N VAL A 158 57.40 43.56 -56.86
CA VAL A 158 57.06 43.39 -58.29
C VAL A 158 57.72 42.14 -58.84
N GLN A 159 56.93 41.25 -59.42
CA GLN A 159 57.39 39.99 -60.00
C GLN A 159 57.95 40.19 -61.42
N SER A 160 58.70 39.20 -61.92
CA SER A 160 59.37 39.28 -63.22
C SER A 160 58.44 39.39 -64.43
N ASP A 161 57.19 38.94 -64.30
CA ASP A 161 56.15 39.06 -65.34
C ASP A 161 55.36 40.38 -65.26
N GLY A 162 55.70 41.25 -64.31
CA GLY A 162 55.07 42.54 -64.08
C GLY A 162 53.90 42.52 -63.10
N SER A 163 53.44 41.35 -62.63
CA SER A 163 52.49 41.24 -61.51
C SER A 163 53.11 41.76 -60.21
N SER A 164 52.29 42.04 -59.19
CA SER A 164 52.77 42.43 -57.86
C SER A 164 52.25 41.48 -56.79
N ARG A 165 53.03 41.32 -55.71
CA ARG A 165 52.63 40.56 -54.52
C ARG A 165 52.64 41.48 -53.33
N LEU A 166 51.53 41.51 -52.60
CA LEU A 166 51.31 42.35 -51.42
C LEU A 166 51.24 41.47 -50.17
N ILE A 167 52.18 41.67 -49.26
CA ILE A 167 52.25 40.99 -47.97
C ILE A 167 52.02 42.03 -46.86
N ASN A 168 50.98 41.84 -46.06
CA ASN A 168 50.71 42.62 -44.86
C ASN A 168 50.80 41.71 -43.64
N GLN A 169 51.57 42.08 -42.64
CA GLN A 169 51.63 41.37 -41.35
C GLN A 169 51.13 42.31 -40.28
N ILE A 170 50.07 41.94 -39.56
CA ILE A 170 49.45 42.78 -38.54
C ILE A 170 49.34 41.97 -37.24
N GLN A 171 49.71 42.58 -36.12
CA GLN A 171 49.60 42.03 -34.78
C GLN A 171 48.66 42.90 -33.94
N ASN A 172 48.06 42.29 -32.91
CA ASN A 172 47.07 42.90 -32.02
C ASN A 172 45.90 43.52 -32.81
N LEU A 173 45.46 42.83 -33.86
CA LEU A 173 44.29 43.21 -34.65
C LEU A 173 43.04 42.77 -33.90
N ASP A 174 42.18 43.73 -33.57
CA ASP A 174 40.80 43.44 -33.20
C ASP A 174 40.03 43.02 -34.47
N PHE A 175 39.69 41.73 -34.56
CA PHE A 175 38.95 41.20 -35.71
C PHE A 175 37.50 41.71 -35.74
N ALA A 176 36.91 42.07 -34.60
CA ALA A 176 35.54 42.60 -34.52
C ALA A 176 35.43 43.98 -35.18
N ALA A 177 36.55 44.70 -35.31
CA ALA A 177 36.60 45.91 -36.13
C ALA A 177 36.19 45.67 -37.59
N PHE A 178 36.42 44.46 -38.13
CA PHE A 178 36.10 44.11 -39.52
C PHE A 178 34.96 43.10 -39.63
N VAL A 179 34.76 42.28 -38.59
CA VAL A 179 33.74 41.24 -38.51
C VAL A 179 32.95 41.43 -37.21
N PRO A 180 32.00 42.39 -37.18
CA PRO A 180 31.44 42.92 -35.94
C PRO A 180 30.70 41.89 -35.07
N PHE A 181 30.06 40.92 -35.72
CA PHE A 181 29.35 39.83 -35.05
C PHE A 181 30.31 38.84 -34.35
N MET A 182 31.63 38.94 -34.55
CA MET A 182 32.58 38.12 -33.80
C MET A 182 32.56 38.48 -32.32
N ASP A 183 32.48 39.75 -31.94
CA ASP A 183 32.53 40.19 -30.55
C ASP A 183 31.29 41.01 -30.16
N ASP A 184 30.12 40.53 -30.61
CA ASP A 184 28.84 41.15 -30.27
C ASP A 184 28.49 40.83 -28.81
N PRO A 185 28.28 41.84 -27.93
CA PRO A 185 27.94 41.63 -26.53
C PRO A 185 26.57 40.95 -26.33
N ASP A 186 25.64 41.15 -27.27
CA ASP A 186 24.29 40.60 -27.21
C ASP A 186 24.21 39.20 -27.87
N ALA A 187 25.25 38.77 -28.57
CA ALA A 187 25.31 37.43 -29.15
C ALA A 187 25.46 36.35 -28.06
N LEU A 188 24.83 35.20 -28.32
CA LEU A 188 24.94 34.01 -27.46
C LEU A 188 26.36 33.45 -27.41
N ILE A 189 27.09 33.59 -28.51
CA ILE A 189 28.47 33.13 -28.68
C ILE A 189 29.26 34.28 -29.32
N ALA A 190 30.38 34.65 -28.71
CA ALA A 190 31.28 35.70 -29.18
C ALA A 190 32.74 35.25 -29.00
N LEU A 191 33.64 35.82 -29.78
CA LEU A 191 35.08 35.66 -29.68
C LEU A 191 35.72 37.04 -29.48
N HIS A 192 36.10 37.29 -28.24
CA HIS A 192 36.63 38.54 -27.76
C HIS A 192 38.17 38.58 -27.83
N GLY A 193 38.71 39.76 -28.10
CA GLY A 193 40.14 40.07 -28.02
C GLY A 193 40.83 40.27 -29.36
N THR A 194 42.15 40.38 -29.33
CA THR A 194 42.98 40.68 -30.51
C THR A 194 43.80 39.48 -30.96
N GLY A 195 44.09 39.39 -32.25
CA GLY A 195 45.00 38.37 -32.80
C GLY A 195 45.98 38.90 -33.85
N GLY A 196 46.64 37.97 -34.54
CA GLY A 196 47.58 38.27 -35.61
C GLY A 196 47.04 37.84 -36.97
N VAL A 197 47.36 38.58 -38.03
CA VAL A 197 47.05 38.18 -39.41
C VAL A 197 48.21 38.47 -40.34
N VAL A 198 48.54 37.50 -41.18
CA VAL A 198 49.38 37.70 -42.38
C VAL A 198 48.48 37.58 -43.60
N ILE A 199 48.46 38.61 -44.42
CA ILE A 199 47.71 38.70 -45.68
C ILE A 199 48.73 38.67 -46.81
N ASP A 200 48.68 37.68 -47.67
CA ASP A 200 49.63 37.48 -48.77
C ASP A 200 48.87 37.34 -50.08
N VAL A 201 48.85 38.38 -50.91
CA VAL A 201 47.95 38.51 -52.05
C VAL A 201 48.72 38.72 -53.33
N ASP A 202 48.36 37.98 -54.38
CA ASP A 202 48.85 38.15 -55.74
C ASP A 202 47.93 39.08 -56.53
N MET A 203 48.52 40.14 -57.08
CA MET A 203 47.86 41.16 -57.88
C MET A 203 48.20 40.96 -59.36
N GLY A 204 47.25 41.22 -60.25
CA GLY A 204 47.42 41.10 -61.69
C GLY A 204 48.38 42.13 -62.31
N MET A 205 48.61 42.02 -63.63
CA MET A 205 49.51 42.94 -64.33
C MET A 205 48.98 44.39 -64.30
N PRO A 206 49.87 45.39 -64.31
CA PRO A 206 49.51 46.80 -64.42
C PRO A 206 48.54 47.07 -65.58
N GLY A 207 47.38 47.67 -65.27
CA GLY A 207 46.33 47.97 -66.24
C GLY A 207 45.23 46.90 -66.38
N GLN A 208 45.40 45.70 -65.81
CA GLN A 208 44.32 44.70 -65.69
C GLN A 208 43.42 44.93 -64.47
N ASN A 209 43.93 45.64 -63.45
CA ASN A 209 43.23 45.99 -62.21
C ASN A 209 42.46 44.81 -61.59
N GLN A 210 43.17 43.69 -61.40
CA GLN A 210 42.58 42.43 -60.96
C GLN A 210 43.37 41.89 -59.75
N VAL A 211 42.66 41.33 -58.77
CA VAL A 211 43.24 40.50 -57.70
C VAL A 211 43.13 39.04 -58.12
N LEU A 212 44.23 38.29 -58.07
CA LEU A 212 44.26 36.87 -58.50
C LEU A 212 43.84 35.92 -57.38
N GLY A 213 44.16 36.27 -56.13
CA GLY A 213 43.92 35.46 -54.95
C GLY A 213 45.05 35.66 -53.94
N GLY A 214 45.10 34.82 -52.91
CA GLY A 214 46.15 34.91 -51.89
C GLY A 214 46.01 33.86 -50.80
N ALA A 215 46.77 34.04 -49.73
CA ALA A 215 46.65 33.27 -48.50
C ALA A 215 46.56 34.19 -47.28
N PHE A 216 45.78 33.77 -46.29
CA PHE A 216 45.70 34.39 -44.98
C PHE A 216 46.26 33.42 -43.95
N LEU A 217 47.12 33.91 -43.06
CA LEU A 217 47.55 33.18 -41.87
C LEU A 217 47.02 33.91 -40.64
N ILE A 218 46.05 33.32 -39.95
CA ILE A 218 45.34 33.96 -38.83
C ILE A 218 45.76 33.29 -37.53
N ASP A 219 46.33 34.05 -36.58
CA ASP A 219 46.60 33.58 -35.22
C ASP A 219 45.57 34.18 -34.25
N MET A 220 44.81 33.28 -33.63
CA MET A 220 43.72 33.61 -32.69
C MET A 220 44.07 33.18 -31.26
N SER A 221 45.30 32.72 -31.03
CA SER A 221 45.76 32.31 -29.71
C SER A 221 45.76 33.50 -28.74
N GLY A 222 45.14 33.33 -27.58
CA GLY A 222 45.02 34.38 -26.58
C GLY A 222 43.69 35.14 -26.62
N MET A 223 42.87 34.95 -27.65
CA MET A 223 41.47 35.41 -27.66
C MET A 223 40.62 34.62 -26.66
N SER A 224 39.44 35.12 -26.31
CA SER A 224 38.48 34.47 -25.40
C SER A 224 37.17 34.15 -26.13
N LEU A 225 36.80 32.87 -26.19
CA LEU A 225 35.49 32.44 -26.66
C LEU A 225 34.49 32.62 -25.52
N ARG A 226 33.56 33.56 -25.65
CA ARG A 226 32.44 33.77 -24.74
C ARG A 226 31.22 32.98 -25.21
N ILE A 227 30.59 32.26 -24.30
CA ILE A 227 29.29 31.60 -24.51
C ILE A 227 28.40 32.05 -23.35
N ARG A 228 27.38 32.87 -23.64
CA ARG A 228 26.62 33.62 -22.62
C ARG A 228 27.55 34.42 -21.70
N ASP A 229 27.64 34.04 -20.44
CA ASP A 229 28.45 34.70 -19.41
C ASP A 229 29.78 33.97 -19.16
N ASP A 230 29.98 32.79 -19.77
CA ASP A 230 31.17 31.97 -19.60
C ASP A 230 32.24 32.31 -20.64
N GLU A 231 33.49 32.47 -20.20
CA GLU A 231 34.64 32.76 -21.06
C GLU A 231 35.66 31.62 -21.10
N PHE A 232 36.10 31.27 -22.32
CA PHE A 232 37.04 30.19 -22.59
C PHE A 232 38.24 30.71 -23.38
N LEU A 233 39.43 30.68 -22.77
CA LEU A 233 40.67 31.04 -23.46
C LEU A 233 40.89 30.15 -24.69
N VAL A 234 41.20 30.78 -25.82
CA VAL A 234 41.49 30.13 -27.09
C VAL A 234 42.98 29.88 -27.26
N GLN A 235 43.31 28.65 -27.66
CA GLN A 235 44.65 28.25 -28.12
C GLN A 235 44.51 27.56 -29.47
N ALA A 236 45.09 28.13 -30.52
CA ALA A 236 44.96 27.61 -31.87
C ALA A 236 46.29 27.66 -32.61
N SER A 237 46.56 26.64 -33.43
CA SER A 237 47.63 26.78 -34.43
C SER A 237 47.22 27.86 -35.44
N PRO A 238 48.17 28.66 -35.99
CA PRO A 238 47.85 29.64 -37.02
C PRO A 238 47.06 29.02 -38.18
N MET A 239 45.89 29.59 -38.48
CA MET A 239 44.96 29.08 -39.47
C MET A 239 45.41 29.52 -40.86
N GLU A 240 45.74 28.58 -41.73
CA GLU A 240 46.12 28.86 -43.13
C GLU A 240 44.88 28.78 -44.03
N ILE A 241 44.53 29.90 -44.67
CA ILE A 241 43.34 30.05 -45.50
C ILE A 241 43.74 30.49 -46.91
N ASP A 242 43.58 29.61 -47.89
CA ASP A 242 43.81 29.92 -49.30
C ASP A 242 42.57 30.61 -49.89
N TRP A 243 42.75 31.76 -50.54
CA TRP A 243 41.67 32.57 -51.12
C TRP A 243 41.76 32.65 -52.64
N ASN A 244 40.68 32.27 -53.31
CA ASN A 244 40.46 32.49 -54.73
C ASN A 244 39.53 33.70 -54.90
N ALA A 245 40.11 34.83 -55.32
CA ALA A 245 39.40 36.09 -55.47
C ALA A 245 38.28 36.03 -56.52
N LYS A 246 38.46 35.29 -57.62
CA LYS A 246 37.49 35.23 -58.72
C LYS A 246 36.20 34.53 -58.29
N ASP A 247 36.33 33.44 -57.56
CA ASP A 247 35.20 32.59 -57.16
C ASP A 247 34.68 32.95 -55.75
N GLY A 248 35.36 33.84 -55.03
CA GLY A 248 35.02 34.23 -53.65
C GLY A 248 35.15 33.09 -52.65
N VAL A 249 36.05 32.13 -52.92
CA VAL A 249 36.21 30.90 -52.13
C VAL A 249 37.44 31.00 -51.25
N PHE A 250 37.25 30.72 -49.96
CA PHE A 250 38.28 30.67 -48.93
C PHE A 250 38.38 29.23 -48.41
N SER A 251 39.53 28.59 -48.54
CA SER A 251 39.78 27.20 -48.16
C SER A 251 40.74 27.17 -46.97
N MET A 252 40.20 26.88 -45.79
CA MET A 252 40.94 26.74 -44.54
C MET A 252 41.51 25.32 -44.43
N LYS A 253 42.84 25.22 -44.32
CA LYS A 253 43.54 23.96 -44.02
C LYS A 253 43.25 23.51 -42.59
N GLU A 254 43.47 22.22 -42.34
CA GLU A 254 43.26 21.65 -41.01
C GLU A 254 44.14 22.33 -39.96
N THR A 255 43.52 22.81 -38.89
CA THR A 255 44.19 23.45 -37.75
C THR A 255 43.62 22.94 -36.43
N LEU A 256 44.48 22.78 -35.43
CA LEU A 256 44.04 22.46 -34.07
C LEU A 256 43.48 23.73 -33.42
N PHE A 257 42.23 23.67 -32.98
CA PHE A 257 41.56 24.71 -32.22
C PHE A 257 41.21 24.18 -30.83
N MET A 258 41.53 24.94 -29.79
CA MET A 258 41.18 24.64 -28.42
C MET A 258 40.49 25.84 -27.79
N ALA A 259 39.37 25.60 -27.09
CA ALA A 259 38.68 26.58 -26.27
C ALA A 259 38.48 26.00 -24.87
N GLY A 260 39.17 26.57 -23.89
CA GLY A 260 39.23 26.03 -22.54
C GLY A 260 39.81 24.60 -22.54
N LYS A 261 39.00 23.62 -22.14
CA LYS A 261 39.38 22.20 -22.15
C LYS A 261 38.87 21.44 -23.38
N SER A 262 38.09 22.09 -24.23
CA SER A 262 37.56 21.47 -25.45
C SER A 262 38.53 21.67 -26.61
N SER A 263 38.63 20.70 -27.52
CA SER A 263 39.53 20.77 -28.67
C SER A 263 38.96 20.07 -29.90
N ALA A 264 39.32 20.53 -31.09
CA ALA A 264 39.03 19.85 -32.36
C ALA A 264 40.04 20.26 -33.44
N ASN A 265 40.29 19.36 -34.40
CA ASN A 265 40.92 19.71 -35.66
C ASN A 265 39.85 20.27 -36.60
N ILE A 266 39.99 21.51 -37.07
CA ILE A 266 38.99 22.21 -37.87
C ILE A 266 39.57 22.49 -39.27
N SER A 267 38.79 22.21 -40.30
CA SER A 267 39.07 22.62 -41.69
C SER A 267 37.78 23.08 -42.35
N GLY A 268 37.85 23.81 -43.46
CA GLY A 268 36.61 24.20 -44.12
C GLY A 268 36.78 24.99 -45.41
N VAL A 269 35.64 25.19 -46.08
CA VAL A 269 35.53 26.02 -47.27
C VAL A 269 34.40 27.01 -47.05
N PHE A 270 34.69 28.29 -47.23
CA PHE A 270 33.74 29.40 -47.16
C PHE A 270 33.63 30.04 -48.54
N SER A 271 32.43 30.39 -48.95
CA SER A 271 32.18 31.09 -50.21
C SER A 271 31.33 32.31 -49.93
N MET A 272 31.91 33.48 -50.13
CA MET A 272 31.24 34.77 -49.96
C MET A 272 30.57 35.14 -51.29
N GLY A 273 29.29 35.45 -51.24
CA GLY A 273 28.48 35.79 -52.40
C GLY A 273 27.51 36.93 -52.11
N LEU A 274 26.67 37.21 -53.09
CA LEU A 274 25.61 38.22 -53.00
C LEU A 274 24.29 37.57 -53.39
N ASP A 275 23.32 37.60 -52.49
CA ASP A 275 21.93 37.27 -52.76
C ASP A 275 21.16 38.56 -53.10
N GLU A 276 20.30 38.49 -54.13
CA GLU A 276 19.57 39.67 -54.61
C GLU A 276 18.57 40.21 -53.57
N ASN A 277 18.03 39.36 -52.71
CA ASN A 277 17.04 39.73 -51.70
C ASN A 277 17.70 39.94 -50.33
N PHE A 278 18.69 39.11 -50.00
CA PHE A 278 19.30 39.07 -48.66
C PHE A 278 20.68 39.73 -48.56
N GLY A 279 21.21 40.29 -49.66
CA GLY A 279 22.50 40.99 -49.65
C GLY A 279 23.69 40.03 -49.51
N PRO A 280 24.80 40.47 -48.89
CA PRO A 280 25.96 39.61 -48.69
C PRO A 280 25.58 38.33 -47.94
N THR A 281 25.98 37.18 -48.51
CA THR A 281 25.75 35.86 -47.92
C THR A 281 27.05 35.07 -47.90
N MET A 282 27.16 34.15 -46.95
CA MET A 282 28.29 33.26 -46.84
C MET A 282 27.82 31.82 -46.81
N ARG A 283 28.23 31.01 -47.79
CA ARG A 283 28.06 29.57 -47.77
C ARG A 283 29.27 28.94 -47.10
N MET A 284 29.08 27.92 -46.29
CA MET A 284 30.17 27.31 -45.52
C MET A 284 30.04 25.80 -45.45
N SER A 285 31.18 25.12 -45.55
CA SER A 285 31.34 23.69 -45.32
C SER A 285 32.51 23.49 -44.37
N VAL A 286 32.24 23.25 -43.09
CA VAL A 286 33.26 23.11 -42.04
C VAL A 286 33.30 21.67 -41.56
N GLY A 287 34.49 21.09 -41.51
CA GLY A 287 34.75 19.74 -41.00
C GLY A 287 35.52 19.81 -39.69
N PHE A 288 35.14 18.96 -38.75
CA PHE A 288 35.82 18.79 -37.48
C PHE A 288 36.20 17.31 -37.32
N THR A 289 37.41 17.04 -36.84
CA THR A 289 37.90 15.71 -36.48
C THR A 289 38.54 15.74 -35.09
N ASP A 290 38.62 14.58 -34.44
CA ASP A 290 39.21 14.43 -33.10
C ASP A 290 38.60 15.41 -32.07
N ILE A 291 37.27 15.48 -32.01
CA ILE A 291 36.55 16.46 -31.21
C ILE A 291 36.41 15.99 -29.75
N TYR A 292 36.98 16.75 -28.83
CA TYR A 292 36.84 16.57 -27.39
C TYR A 292 35.98 17.70 -26.81
N LEU A 293 34.70 17.43 -26.53
CA LEU A 293 33.80 18.38 -25.87
C LEU A 293 33.86 18.20 -24.35
N ARG A 294 34.32 19.24 -23.66
CA ARG A 294 34.49 19.30 -22.20
C ARG A 294 33.90 20.60 -21.64
N PRO A 295 32.56 20.75 -21.68
CA PRO A 295 31.89 21.82 -20.97
C PRO A 295 32.14 21.68 -19.46
N GLY A 296 32.08 22.79 -18.72
CA GLY A 296 32.49 22.83 -17.31
C GLY A 296 31.70 21.91 -16.37
N ASP A 297 30.51 21.48 -16.79
CA ASP A 297 29.58 20.57 -16.11
C ASP A 297 29.93 19.08 -16.28
N LEU A 298 30.89 18.74 -17.14
CA LEU A 298 31.25 17.35 -17.46
C LEU A 298 32.74 17.04 -17.25
N GLY A 299 33.02 15.80 -16.87
CA GLY A 299 34.37 15.24 -16.81
C GLY A 299 34.98 14.92 -18.18
N ASP A 300 36.20 14.37 -18.16
CA ASP A 300 36.91 13.97 -19.36
C ASP A 300 36.11 12.91 -20.16
N PRO A 301 35.96 13.07 -21.49
CA PRO A 301 35.35 12.06 -22.35
C PRO A 301 36.25 10.83 -22.45
N ALA A 302 35.63 9.65 -22.55
CA ALA A 302 36.35 8.40 -22.76
C ALA A 302 37.00 8.32 -24.15
N ALA A 303 36.36 8.89 -25.17
CA ALA A 303 36.82 8.94 -26.56
C ALA A 303 36.37 10.25 -27.22
N PRO A 304 37.07 10.73 -28.26
CA PRO A 304 36.60 11.87 -29.03
C PRO A 304 35.37 11.50 -29.87
N ILE A 305 34.62 12.52 -30.30
CA ILE A 305 33.74 12.38 -31.44
C ILE A 305 34.63 12.37 -32.69
N GLU A 306 34.59 11.31 -33.50
CA GLU A 306 35.53 11.11 -34.61
C GLU A 306 35.41 12.18 -35.69
N LYS A 307 34.17 12.55 -36.07
CA LYS A 307 33.93 13.50 -37.14
C LYS A 307 32.64 14.28 -36.94
N MET A 308 32.68 15.59 -37.20
CA MET A 308 31.51 16.43 -37.46
C MET A 308 31.66 17.16 -38.79
N GLN A 309 30.56 17.43 -39.47
CA GLN A 309 30.54 18.22 -40.68
C GLN A 309 29.33 19.15 -40.66
N PHE A 310 29.58 20.44 -40.81
CA PHE A 310 28.57 21.46 -41.01
C PHE A 310 28.56 21.91 -42.47
N ILE A 311 27.39 21.91 -43.11
CA ILE A 311 27.16 22.51 -44.42
C ILE A 311 25.95 23.43 -44.29
N GLY A 312 26.12 24.69 -44.67
CA GLY A 312 25.07 25.69 -44.48
C GLY A 312 25.39 27.02 -45.13
N TRP A 313 24.58 28.02 -44.78
CA TRP A 313 24.70 29.38 -45.26
C TRP A 313 24.34 30.37 -44.16
N SER A 314 24.89 31.58 -44.23
CA SER A 314 24.55 32.70 -43.35
C SER A 314 24.16 33.92 -44.19
N ALA A 315 23.15 34.64 -43.73
CA ALA A 315 22.75 35.96 -44.21
C ALA A 315 22.86 36.94 -43.03
N PRO A 316 24.06 37.49 -42.76
CA PRO A 316 24.33 38.23 -41.53
C PRO A 316 23.41 39.45 -41.31
N LEU A 317 23.04 40.17 -42.38
CA LEU A 317 22.14 41.32 -42.29
C LEU A 317 20.73 40.98 -41.77
N TYR A 318 20.33 39.71 -41.88
CA TYR A 318 19.03 39.21 -41.40
C TYR A 318 19.15 38.42 -40.11
N GLY A 319 20.38 38.17 -39.64
CA GLY A 319 20.64 37.29 -38.52
C GLY A 319 20.24 35.85 -38.81
N ALA A 320 20.20 35.44 -40.09
CA ALA A 320 19.76 34.09 -40.46
C ALA A 320 20.96 33.15 -40.65
N LEU A 321 20.88 31.96 -40.07
CA LEU A 321 21.83 30.86 -40.27
C LEU A 321 21.05 29.62 -40.71
N GLY A 322 21.23 29.21 -41.96
CA GLY A 322 20.67 27.98 -42.50
C GLY A 322 21.62 26.79 -42.32
N ILE A 323 21.09 25.69 -41.80
CA ILE A 323 21.74 24.39 -41.67
C ILE A 323 21.18 23.47 -42.74
N GLU A 324 21.93 23.26 -43.81
CA GLU A 324 21.51 22.31 -44.85
C GLU A 324 21.77 20.87 -44.39
N ASN A 325 22.94 20.65 -43.80
CA ASN A 325 23.32 19.37 -43.22
C ASN A 325 24.41 19.57 -42.17
N PHE A 326 24.08 19.31 -40.91
CA PHE A 326 25.05 19.07 -39.86
C PHE A 326 25.04 17.59 -39.52
N ALA A 327 26.18 16.92 -39.59
CA ALA A 327 26.30 15.50 -39.30
C ALA A 327 27.44 15.22 -38.33
N ALA A 328 27.24 14.34 -37.36
CA ALA A 328 28.29 13.84 -36.47
C ALA A 328 28.31 12.31 -36.45
N THR A 329 29.51 11.72 -36.45
CA THR A 329 29.70 10.28 -36.37
C THR A 329 30.82 9.93 -35.39
N SER A 330 30.59 8.92 -34.54
CA SER A 330 31.61 8.34 -33.66
C SER A 330 31.21 6.92 -33.23
N GLY A 331 31.91 5.89 -33.71
CA GLY A 331 31.48 4.50 -33.48
C GLY A 331 30.04 4.25 -33.98
N ASP A 332 29.11 3.96 -33.06
CA ASP A 332 27.70 3.75 -33.37
C ASP A 332 26.88 5.06 -33.48
N LEU A 333 27.38 6.17 -32.92
CA LEU A 333 26.72 7.47 -32.94
C LEU A 333 26.58 7.97 -34.38
N LYS A 334 25.36 8.35 -34.74
CA LYS A 334 25.04 9.12 -35.95
C LYS A 334 24.06 10.22 -35.58
N LEU A 335 24.48 11.46 -35.77
CA LEU A 335 23.65 12.65 -35.65
C LEU A 335 23.49 13.27 -37.03
N VAL A 336 22.27 13.70 -37.37
CA VAL A 336 21.98 14.52 -38.54
C VAL A 336 21.05 15.65 -38.10
N THR A 337 21.32 16.86 -38.55
CA THR A 337 20.52 18.05 -38.25
C THR A 337 20.39 18.91 -39.49
N SER A 338 19.20 19.45 -39.71
CA SER A 338 18.92 20.44 -40.76
C SER A 338 17.88 21.44 -40.26
N GLY A 339 17.88 22.64 -40.81
CA GLY A 339 16.99 23.69 -40.36
C GLY A 339 17.55 25.09 -40.52
N ARG A 340 17.12 26.02 -39.68
CA ARG A 340 17.62 27.39 -39.62
C ARG A 340 17.44 28.03 -38.24
N PHE A 341 18.26 29.02 -37.96
CA PHE A 341 18.13 29.97 -36.86
C PHE A 341 17.89 31.39 -37.40
N ASP A 342 17.04 32.16 -36.74
CA ASP A 342 16.78 33.57 -37.03
C ASP A 342 17.13 34.40 -35.77
N MET A 343 18.07 35.35 -35.84
CA MET A 343 18.74 35.95 -34.67
C MET A 343 18.59 37.48 -34.54
N LEU A 344 18.02 38.19 -35.53
CA LEU A 344 17.87 39.67 -35.49
C LEU A 344 16.41 40.17 -35.42
N GLN A 345 15.40 39.29 -35.44
CA GLN A 345 13.98 39.69 -35.41
C GLN A 345 13.35 39.41 -34.04
N ALA A 346 13.22 40.41 -33.17
CA ALA A 346 12.44 40.34 -31.92
C ALA A 346 12.61 39.00 -31.17
N GLY A 347 13.83 38.45 -31.10
CA GLY A 347 14.15 37.14 -30.51
C GLY A 347 14.71 36.08 -31.43
N ILE A 348 15.17 34.98 -30.81
CA ILE A 348 15.73 33.82 -31.53
C ILE A 348 14.59 32.94 -32.03
N GLY A 349 14.48 32.78 -33.36
CA GLY A 349 13.65 31.77 -34.01
C GLY A 349 14.44 30.50 -34.31
N ILE A 350 13.80 29.34 -34.14
CA ILE A 350 14.40 28.01 -34.31
C ILE A 350 13.47 27.13 -35.16
N ASP A 351 13.92 26.69 -36.33
CA ASP A 351 13.28 25.60 -37.09
C ASP A 351 14.33 24.52 -37.34
N LEU A 352 14.30 23.44 -36.57
CA LEU A 352 15.30 22.37 -36.61
C LEU A 352 14.64 21.00 -36.69
N ASN A 353 15.25 20.12 -37.48
CA ASN A 353 14.98 18.69 -37.46
C ASN A 353 16.29 17.98 -37.07
N VAL A 354 16.23 17.13 -36.06
CA VAL A 354 17.37 16.42 -35.48
C VAL A 354 17.06 14.93 -35.46
N GLY A 355 17.90 14.14 -36.11
CA GLY A 355 17.89 12.67 -36.03
C GLY A 355 19.16 12.20 -35.31
N LEU A 356 19.00 11.35 -34.30
CA LEU A 356 20.11 10.80 -33.54
C LEU A 356 19.93 9.29 -33.34
N GLU A 357 20.93 8.50 -33.71
CA GLU A 357 20.99 7.05 -33.58
C GLU A 357 22.30 6.64 -32.90
N GLY A 358 22.25 5.54 -32.12
CA GLY A 358 23.42 4.90 -31.53
C GLY A 358 24.13 5.67 -30.40
N ALA A 359 23.69 6.89 -30.07
CA ALA A 359 24.30 7.76 -29.07
C ALA A 359 24.18 7.18 -27.65
N SER A 360 25.28 7.15 -26.91
CA SER A 360 25.23 6.89 -25.47
C SER A 360 24.68 8.09 -24.69
N ALA A 361 24.30 7.88 -23.43
CA ALA A 361 23.91 8.96 -22.53
C ALA A 361 25.02 10.02 -22.38
N ASP A 362 26.30 9.63 -22.37
CA ASP A 362 27.42 10.57 -22.32
C ASP A 362 27.54 11.38 -23.62
N ASP A 363 27.37 10.74 -24.78
CA ASP A 363 27.36 11.43 -26.08
C ASP A 363 26.27 12.50 -26.12
N LEU A 364 25.05 12.17 -25.67
CA LEU A 364 23.93 13.11 -25.64
C LEU A 364 24.21 14.28 -24.69
N LYS A 365 24.80 14.05 -23.51
CA LYS A 365 25.19 15.11 -22.57
C LYS A 365 26.21 16.07 -23.18
N ARG A 366 27.15 15.56 -24.00
CA ARG A 366 28.21 16.39 -24.61
C ARG A 366 27.73 17.19 -25.82
N ILE A 367 26.85 16.60 -26.63
CA ILE A 367 26.34 17.23 -27.85
C ILE A 367 25.21 18.22 -27.54
N TRP A 368 24.40 17.95 -26.50
CA TRP A 368 23.40 18.90 -26.02
C TRP A 368 24.13 20.13 -25.44
N PRO A 369 23.95 21.34 -26.00
CA PRO A 369 24.63 22.54 -25.50
C PRO A 369 24.24 22.84 -24.05
N TYR A 370 25.23 23.09 -23.19
CA TYR A 370 25.01 23.22 -21.74
C TYR A 370 24.14 24.43 -21.35
N PHE A 371 24.11 25.45 -22.19
CA PHE A 371 23.31 26.65 -21.98
C PHE A 371 21.84 26.50 -22.45
N LEU A 372 21.47 25.38 -23.09
CA LEU A 372 20.10 25.10 -23.53
C LEU A 372 19.43 24.07 -22.62
N GLY A 373 18.19 24.34 -22.21
CA GLY A 373 17.35 23.39 -21.47
C GLY A 373 17.36 23.52 -19.94
N GLY A 374 18.17 24.41 -19.37
CA GLY A 374 18.16 24.77 -17.94
C GLY A 374 18.06 23.55 -17.00
N GLY A 375 17.11 23.60 -16.07
CA GLY A 375 16.91 22.55 -15.05
C GLY A 375 16.63 21.15 -15.62
N THR A 376 16.05 21.03 -16.82
CA THR A 376 15.82 19.73 -17.46
C THR A 376 17.13 19.05 -17.85
N ARG A 377 18.06 19.82 -18.40
CA ARG A 377 19.40 19.30 -18.73
C ARG A 377 20.15 18.94 -17.45
N ASP A 378 20.15 19.82 -16.45
CA ASP A 378 20.84 19.59 -15.18
C ASP A 378 20.34 18.30 -14.51
N TRP A 379 19.02 18.09 -14.49
CA TRP A 379 18.41 16.86 -14.01
C TRP A 379 18.88 15.65 -14.83
N PHE A 380 18.90 15.74 -16.16
CA PHE A 380 19.34 14.63 -17.02
C PHE A 380 20.83 14.28 -16.79
N VAL A 381 21.70 15.28 -16.75
CA VAL A 381 23.14 15.12 -16.51
C VAL A 381 23.39 14.44 -15.16
N LYS A 382 22.66 14.87 -14.12
CA LYS A 382 22.75 14.31 -12.77
C LYS A 382 22.16 12.89 -12.67
N ASN A 383 20.99 12.64 -13.24
CA ASN A 383 20.19 11.47 -12.89
C ASN A 383 20.27 10.33 -13.91
N ILE A 384 20.61 10.58 -15.17
CA ILE A 384 20.80 9.50 -16.15
C ILE A 384 22.26 9.07 -16.16
N ALA A 385 22.55 7.90 -15.60
CA ALA A 385 23.92 7.39 -15.48
C ALA A 385 24.40 6.70 -16.77
N GLU A 386 23.56 5.84 -17.33
CA GLU A 386 23.84 5.06 -18.54
C GLU A 386 22.60 4.98 -19.43
N GLY A 387 22.80 4.65 -20.70
CA GLY A 387 21.74 4.45 -21.69
C GLY A 387 22.28 4.60 -23.10
N LYS A 388 21.59 4.02 -24.08
CA LYS A 388 21.90 4.18 -25.51
C LYS A 388 20.63 4.48 -26.28
N ILE A 389 20.65 5.55 -27.07
CA ILE A 389 19.61 5.87 -28.05
C ILE A 389 19.72 4.90 -29.21
N ILE A 390 18.64 4.19 -29.50
CA ILE A 390 18.52 3.35 -30.70
C ILE A 390 18.14 4.23 -31.89
N ALA A 391 17.12 5.07 -31.69
CA ALA A 391 16.65 6.00 -32.70
C ALA A 391 15.97 7.19 -32.02
N SER A 392 16.05 8.35 -32.65
CA SER A 392 15.29 9.52 -32.23
C SER A 392 14.96 10.42 -33.40
N ASN A 393 13.85 11.15 -33.25
CA ASN A 393 13.41 12.16 -34.18
C ASN A 393 12.93 13.35 -33.36
N MET A 394 13.57 14.50 -33.55
CA MET A 394 13.26 15.72 -32.82
C MET A 394 12.98 16.83 -33.83
N GLN A 395 11.92 17.58 -33.59
CA GLN A 395 11.53 18.73 -34.37
C GLN A 395 11.28 19.90 -33.43
N PHE A 396 11.93 21.02 -33.72
CA PHE A 396 11.78 22.27 -33.00
C PHE A 396 11.32 23.34 -33.99
N LYS A 397 10.21 24.01 -33.70
CA LYS A 397 9.60 25.07 -34.52
C LYS A 397 9.18 26.21 -33.61
N ILE A 398 10.18 26.89 -33.04
CA ILE A 398 10.01 27.97 -32.08
C ILE A 398 10.05 29.29 -32.86
N PRO A 399 8.93 30.03 -32.95
CA PRO A 399 8.92 31.34 -33.59
C PRO A 399 9.83 32.34 -32.87
N ALA A 400 10.44 33.25 -33.63
CA ALA A 400 11.20 34.36 -33.07
C ALA A 400 10.36 35.15 -32.05
N GLY A 401 10.97 35.53 -30.94
CA GLY A 401 10.32 36.22 -29.81
C GLY A 401 9.61 35.36 -28.79
N THR A 402 9.57 34.05 -29.01
CA THR A 402 9.06 33.12 -27.99
C THR A 402 10.01 33.03 -26.80
N LEU A 403 11.33 33.12 -27.02
CA LEU A 403 12.36 32.89 -25.99
C LEU A 403 12.85 34.17 -25.25
N GLU A 404 12.31 35.35 -25.56
CA GLU A 404 12.80 36.66 -25.05
C GLU A 404 12.07 37.19 -23.78
N GLY A 405 11.32 36.35 -23.06
CA GLY A 405 10.63 36.78 -21.84
C GLY A 405 11.59 37.05 -20.68
N GLU A 406 12.07 38.28 -20.49
CA GLU A 406 12.59 38.71 -19.18
C GLU A 406 11.46 38.69 -18.14
N GLY A 407 11.43 37.65 -17.30
CA GLY A 407 10.62 37.59 -16.09
C GLY A 407 9.15 37.16 -16.24
N GLY A 408 8.76 36.48 -17.32
CA GLY A 408 7.39 35.95 -17.50
C GLY A 408 7.35 34.56 -18.13
N GLU A 409 6.30 33.78 -17.80
CA GLU A 409 6.01 32.44 -18.34
C GLU A 409 6.05 32.43 -19.87
N VAL A 410 7.06 31.75 -20.42
CA VAL A 410 7.16 31.48 -21.86
C VAL A 410 6.26 30.27 -22.17
N SER A 411 5.04 30.53 -22.67
CA SER A 411 4.17 29.46 -23.17
C SER A 411 4.60 29.06 -24.59
N MET A 412 4.99 27.79 -24.75
CA MET A 412 5.42 27.24 -26.03
C MET A 412 4.22 27.13 -26.99
N PRO A 413 4.29 27.65 -28.23
CA PRO A 413 3.19 27.54 -29.17
C PRO A 413 2.94 26.08 -29.57
N ALA A 414 1.70 25.78 -29.98
CA ALA A 414 1.34 24.43 -30.42
C ALA A 414 2.23 23.98 -31.59
N GLY A 415 2.74 22.75 -31.51
CA GLY A 415 3.68 22.17 -32.48
C GLY A 415 5.11 22.71 -32.42
N ALA A 416 5.47 23.53 -31.42
CA ALA A 416 6.81 24.10 -31.31
C ALA A 416 7.89 23.07 -30.96
N MET A 417 7.52 21.96 -30.31
CA MET A 417 8.46 20.92 -29.92
C MET A 417 7.82 19.55 -30.04
N LYS A 418 8.49 18.67 -30.78
CA LYS A 418 8.16 17.25 -30.86
C LYS A 418 9.44 16.43 -30.76
N VAL A 419 9.55 15.60 -29.74
CA VAL A 419 10.71 14.73 -29.50
C VAL A 419 10.20 13.31 -29.35
N GLU A 420 10.71 12.38 -30.14
CA GLU A 420 10.47 10.94 -29.99
C GLU A 420 11.84 10.27 -29.86
N MET A 421 12.08 9.53 -28.79
CA MET A 421 13.32 8.77 -28.58
C MET A 421 13.01 7.34 -28.15
N LEU A 422 13.74 6.41 -28.74
CA LEU A 422 13.78 5.01 -28.34
C LEU A 422 15.18 4.72 -27.79
N ALA A 423 15.26 4.27 -26.55
CA ALA A 423 16.51 3.97 -25.86
C ALA A 423 16.53 2.56 -25.27
N GLU A 424 17.71 2.04 -24.99
CA GLU A 424 17.92 0.79 -24.24
C GLU A 424 19.02 0.94 -23.19
N GLY A 425 19.04 0.02 -22.22
CA GLY A 425 20.08 -0.03 -21.19
C GLY A 425 20.12 1.20 -20.28
N VAL A 426 18.97 1.87 -20.09
CA VAL A 426 18.88 3.09 -19.29
C VAL A 426 19.09 2.76 -17.81
N LYS A 427 20.01 3.48 -17.16
CA LYS A 427 20.17 3.48 -15.70
C LYS A 427 19.85 4.85 -15.14
N LEU A 428 18.82 4.90 -14.30
CA LEU A 428 18.29 6.11 -13.68
C LEU A 428 18.65 6.13 -12.20
N ARG A 429 19.36 7.18 -11.77
CA ARG A 429 19.56 7.51 -10.36
C ARG A 429 18.39 8.37 -9.90
N VAL A 430 17.56 7.83 -9.00
CA VAL A 430 16.41 8.56 -8.43
C VAL A 430 16.83 9.37 -7.20
N ASP A 431 17.67 8.78 -6.34
CA ASP A 431 18.26 9.41 -5.16
C ASP A 431 19.66 8.82 -4.94
N ASP A 432 20.57 9.60 -4.33
CA ASP A 432 21.97 9.21 -4.11
C ASP A 432 22.11 8.08 -3.07
N ARG A 433 21.07 7.81 -2.28
CA ARG A 433 21.00 6.73 -1.29
C ARG A 433 20.71 5.35 -1.92
N PHE A 434 20.24 5.30 -3.16
CA PHE A 434 19.86 4.05 -3.83
C PHE A 434 20.82 3.69 -4.96
N GLU A 435 20.96 2.39 -5.22
CA GLU A 435 21.54 1.92 -6.48
C GLU A 435 20.69 2.39 -7.66
N PRO A 436 21.29 2.72 -8.82
CA PRO A 436 20.54 3.16 -9.98
C PRO A 436 19.48 2.13 -10.42
N VAL A 437 18.28 2.61 -10.72
CA VAL A 437 17.19 1.84 -11.32
C VAL A 437 17.62 1.41 -12.72
N VAL A 438 17.63 0.10 -12.96
CA VAL A 438 18.00 -0.49 -14.25
C VAL A 438 16.73 -0.74 -15.05
N ILE A 439 16.57 -0.06 -16.18
CA ILE A 439 15.47 -0.29 -17.11
C ILE A 439 15.87 -1.38 -18.11
N ALA A 440 15.17 -2.50 -18.08
CA ALA A 440 15.38 -3.62 -18.98
C ALA A 440 14.52 -3.48 -20.25
N GLY A 441 15.17 -3.58 -21.41
CA GLY A 441 14.52 -3.47 -22.71
C GLY A 441 14.42 -2.02 -23.21
N LEU A 442 13.40 -1.78 -24.02
CA LEU A 442 13.19 -0.50 -24.70
C LEU A 442 12.50 0.52 -23.78
N THR A 443 13.01 1.75 -23.79
CA THR A 443 12.43 2.93 -23.17
C THR A 443 12.00 3.90 -24.26
N HIS A 444 10.74 4.30 -24.26
CA HIS A 444 10.21 5.28 -25.21
C HIS A 444 9.96 6.60 -24.48
N LEU A 445 10.68 7.65 -24.88
CA LEU A 445 10.43 9.03 -24.49
C LEU A 445 9.68 9.73 -25.61
N LYS A 446 8.57 10.37 -25.29
CA LYS A 446 7.88 11.29 -26.18
C LYS A 446 7.69 12.63 -25.48
N VAL A 447 8.08 13.72 -26.13
CA VAL A 447 7.75 15.08 -25.71
C VAL A 447 6.93 15.71 -26.82
N GLU A 448 5.78 16.25 -26.48
CA GLU A 448 4.90 16.98 -27.39
C GLU A 448 4.44 18.23 -26.66
N GLU A 449 4.95 19.39 -27.11
CA GLU A 449 4.66 20.70 -26.51
C GLU A 449 5.02 20.75 -25.01
N ASN A 450 3.99 20.80 -24.16
CA ASN A 450 4.08 20.84 -22.70
C ASN A 450 3.79 19.49 -22.05
N SER A 451 3.84 18.39 -22.81
CA SER A 451 3.65 17.04 -22.31
C SER A 451 4.90 16.18 -22.53
N THR A 452 5.28 15.41 -21.52
CA THR A 452 6.36 14.43 -21.57
C THR A 452 5.83 13.08 -21.13
N SER A 453 6.04 12.03 -21.91
CA SER A 453 5.70 10.66 -21.53
C SER A 453 6.90 9.74 -21.68
N VAL A 454 7.17 8.93 -20.66
CA VAL A 454 8.21 7.90 -20.64
C VAL A 454 7.54 6.56 -20.39
N GLY A 455 7.64 5.64 -21.34
CA GLY A 455 7.16 4.28 -21.22
C GLY A 455 8.30 3.27 -21.21
N PHE A 456 8.25 2.28 -20.32
CA PHE A 456 9.22 1.19 -20.28
C PHE A 456 8.59 -0.14 -19.83
N GLY A 457 9.12 -1.24 -20.37
CA GLY A 457 8.59 -2.58 -20.13
C GLY A 457 8.90 -3.13 -18.75
N GLN A 458 10.13 -2.96 -18.26
CA GLN A 458 10.56 -3.43 -16.95
C GLN A 458 11.64 -2.52 -16.36
N ALA A 459 11.50 -2.15 -15.09
CA ALA A 459 12.53 -1.51 -14.28
C ALA A 459 12.84 -2.36 -13.05
N ARG A 460 14.10 -2.37 -12.64
CA ARG A 460 14.60 -3.10 -11.48
C ARG A 460 15.32 -2.14 -10.54
N LEU A 461 14.95 -2.18 -9.27
CA LEU A 461 15.59 -1.44 -8.20
C LEU A 461 16.12 -2.44 -7.15
N PRO A 462 17.44 -2.65 -7.08
CA PRO A 462 18.04 -3.44 -6.01
C PRO A 462 17.92 -2.71 -4.67
N THR A 463 17.53 -3.42 -3.61
CA THR A 463 17.53 -2.91 -2.23
C THR A 463 18.19 -3.91 -1.29
N ALA A 464 18.47 -3.49 -0.05
CA ALA A 464 18.97 -4.40 0.99
C ALA A 464 17.98 -5.53 1.32
N GLY A 465 16.68 -5.31 1.12
CA GLY A 465 15.61 -6.26 1.43
C GLY A 465 15.15 -7.12 0.24
N GLY A 466 15.79 -7.01 -0.92
CA GLY A 466 15.39 -7.70 -2.15
C GLY A 466 15.29 -6.76 -3.36
N GLU A 467 14.95 -7.31 -4.52
CA GLU A 467 14.75 -6.52 -5.74
C GLU A 467 13.29 -6.10 -5.88
N ILE A 468 13.07 -4.82 -6.20
CA ILE A 468 11.78 -4.29 -6.61
C ILE A 468 11.72 -4.27 -8.12
N ILE A 469 10.68 -4.88 -8.68
CA ILE A 469 10.48 -5.00 -10.12
C ILE A 469 9.22 -4.23 -10.50
N MET A 470 9.36 -3.20 -11.33
CA MET A 470 8.23 -2.52 -11.95
C MET A 470 8.07 -2.94 -13.41
N GLN A 471 6.84 -3.13 -13.88
CA GLN A 471 6.52 -3.59 -15.22
C GLN A 471 5.43 -2.73 -15.86
N ASN A 472 5.44 -2.68 -17.20
CA ASN A 472 4.45 -1.96 -18.02
C ASN A 472 4.22 -0.52 -17.53
N SER A 473 5.31 0.17 -17.22
CA SER A 473 5.24 1.46 -16.53
C SER A 473 5.17 2.60 -17.54
N THR A 474 4.33 3.59 -17.22
CA THR A 474 4.27 4.86 -17.94
C THR A 474 4.31 6.00 -16.93
N LEU A 475 5.23 6.92 -17.14
CA LEU A 475 5.28 8.23 -16.48
C LEU A 475 4.83 9.27 -17.50
N SER A 476 3.85 10.08 -17.16
CA SER A 476 3.41 11.22 -17.96
C SER A 476 3.46 12.49 -17.12
N ILE A 477 4.04 13.55 -17.67
CA ILE A 477 4.16 14.87 -17.06
C ILE A 477 3.45 15.85 -17.98
N ALA A 478 2.47 16.57 -17.44
CA ALA A 478 1.84 17.70 -18.12
C ALA A 478 2.25 18.98 -17.41
N TRP A 479 2.93 19.87 -18.12
CA TRP A 479 3.37 21.18 -17.65
C TRP A 479 2.26 22.19 -17.96
N GLY A 480 1.64 22.75 -16.93
CA GLY A 480 0.60 23.78 -17.04
C GLY A 480 1.18 25.19 -17.20
N ASP A 481 0.33 26.13 -17.61
CA ASP A 481 0.73 27.52 -17.85
C ASP A 481 0.89 28.37 -16.57
N ASP A 482 0.41 27.92 -15.41
CA ASP A 482 0.41 28.68 -14.12
C ASP A 482 1.43 28.11 -13.09
N ASP A 483 2.66 27.78 -13.48
CA ASP A 483 3.64 27.06 -12.63
C ASP A 483 3.07 25.77 -11.98
N THR A 484 2.10 25.12 -12.63
CA THR A 484 1.52 23.84 -12.17
C THR A 484 2.02 22.70 -13.02
N SER A 485 2.29 21.54 -12.43
CA SER A 485 2.66 20.34 -13.18
C SER A 485 1.95 19.11 -12.63
N ILE A 486 1.48 18.26 -13.54
CA ILE A 486 0.75 17.03 -13.19
C ILE A 486 1.61 15.84 -13.60
N PHE A 487 2.09 15.11 -12.61
CA PHE A 487 2.79 13.84 -12.76
C PHE A 487 1.77 12.72 -12.63
N SER A 488 1.68 11.87 -13.65
CA SER A 488 0.86 10.66 -13.63
C SER A 488 1.77 9.46 -13.81
N PHE A 489 1.74 8.54 -12.86
CA PHE A 489 2.48 7.28 -12.90
C PHE A 489 1.51 6.10 -12.93
N GLN A 490 1.77 5.13 -13.79
CA GLN A 490 1.04 3.87 -13.82
C GLN A 490 2.04 2.73 -14.02
N GLY A 491 1.87 1.61 -13.29
CA GLY A 491 2.68 0.41 -13.50
C GLY A 491 2.32 -0.73 -12.56
N ASN A 492 2.80 -1.93 -12.89
CA ASN A 492 2.68 -3.10 -12.02
C ASN A 492 3.97 -3.28 -11.21
N LEU A 493 3.85 -3.41 -9.91
CA LEU A 493 4.93 -3.58 -8.95
C LEU A 493 4.93 -5.03 -8.45
N ASN A 494 6.08 -5.69 -8.51
CA ASN A 494 6.36 -6.95 -7.83
C ASN A 494 7.54 -6.72 -6.87
N SER A 495 7.33 -6.99 -5.59
CA SER A 495 8.33 -6.71 -4.55
C SER A 495 8.17 -7.62 -3.34
N PRO A 496 9.25 -8.16 -2.76
CA PRO A 496 9.23 -8.60 -1.38
C PRO A 496 8.86 -7.44 -0.44
N ILE A 497 8.09 -7.69 0.62
CA ILE A 497 7.74 -6.66 1.63
C ILE A 497 9.01 -6.06 2.26
N SER A 498 10.03 -6.88 2.51
CA SER A 498 11.32 -6.44 3.04
C SER A 498 12.03 -5.40 2.16
N ALA A 499 11.83 -5.45 0.83
CA ALA A 499 12.41 -4.47 -0.07
C ALA A 499 11.72 -3.11 0.02
N LEU A 500 10.40 -3.08 0.25
CA LEU A 500 9.64 -1.84 0.49
C LEU A 500 10.00 -1.21 1.83
N ASN A 501 10.17 -2.03 2.88
CA ASN A 501 10.63 -1.55 4.19
C ASN A 501 12.00 -0.88 4.08
N ALA A 502 12.93 -1.48 3.33
CA ALA A 502 14.25 -0.89 3.10
C ALA A 502 14.18 0.49 2.42
N ILE A 503 13.21 0.71 1.51
CA ILE A 503 12.96 2.04 0.92
C ILE A 503 12.42 3.00 1.98
N GLY A 504 11.43 2.59 2.78
CA GLY A 504 10.82 3.42 3.81
C GLY A 504 11.84 3.90 4.85
N GLU A 505 12.69 2.99 5.35
CA GLU A 505 13.76 3.29 6.30
C GLU A 505 14.77 4.30 5.75
N LEU A 506 15.13 4.18 4.47
CA LEU A 506 16.08 5.08 3.83
C LEU A 506 15.46 6.45 3.50
N SER A 507 14.19 6.48 3.12
CA SER A 507 13.52 7.67 2.58
C SER A 507 12.96 8.57 3.67
N SER A 508 12.28 7.97 4.66
CA SER A 508 11.48 8.70 5.66
C SER A 508 11.48 7.96 7.02
N PRO A 509 12.63 7.83 7.70
CA PRO A 509 12.71 7.11 8.97
C PRO A 509 11.84 7.74 10.07
N GLU A 510 11.79 9.08 10.15
CA GLU A 510 10.95 9.80 11.12
C GLU A 510 9.45 9.57 10.87
N PHE A 511 9.02 9.34 9.63
CA PHE A 511 7.62 9.02 9.33
C PHE A 511 7.25 7.63 9.86
N LEU A 512 8.10 6.63 9.62
CA LEU A 512 7.88 5.28 10.12
C LEU A 512 7.95 5.18 11.65
N GLU A 513 8.86 5.94 12.29
CA GLU A 513 8.96 6.00 13.75
C GLU A 513 7.74 6.65 14.43
N ASN A 514 7.09 7.61 13.75
CA ASN A 514 5.91 8.31 14.25
C ASN A 514 4.58 7.60 13.92
N MET A 515 4.60 6.57 13.07
CA MET A 515 3.43 5.72 12.86
C MET A 515 3.28 4.79 14.07
N ASP A 516 2.29 5.06 14.94
CA ASP A 516 1.92 4.20 16.07
C ASP A 516 1.19 2.93 15.57
N LEU A 517 1.93 2.09 14.82
CA LEU A 517 1.43 0.83 14.30
C LEU A 517 1.57 -0.24 15.40
N PRO A 518 0.51 -1.03 15.67
CA PRO A 518 0.58 -2.16 16.59
C PRO A 518 1.40 -3.34 16.04
N ILE A 519 2.16 -3.15 14.96
CA ILE A 519 2.94 -4.15 14.26
C ILE A 519 4.34 -3.63 13.93
N ASN A 520 5.35 -4.47 14.14
CA ASN A 520 6.71 -4.21 13.70
C ASN A 520 6.82 -4.50 12.19
N LEU A 521 6.93 -3.45 11.37
CA LEU A 521 7.02 -3.60 9.92
C LEU A 521 8.22 -4.45 9.49
N ALA A 522 9.34 -4.41 10.22
CA ALA A 522 10.54 -5.19 9.93
C ALA A 522 10.34 -6.70 10.20
N ALA A 523 9.34 -7.08 10.99
CA ALA A 523 9.01 -8.48 11.27
C ALA A 523 8.18 -9.12 10.15
N LEU A 524 7.62 -8.32 9.22
CA LEU A 524 6.75 -8.76 8.14
C LEU A 524 7.53 -9.29 6.93
N SER A 525 6.99 -10.34 6.31
CA SER A 525 7.52 -10.92 5.08
C SER A 525 6.38 -11.37 4.17
N GLY A 526 6.69 -11.57 2.89
CA GLY A 526 5.74 -11.92 1.84
C GLY A 526 6.11 -11.26 0.51
N ASN A 527 5.50 -11.70 -0.58
CA ASN A 527 5.70 -11.16 -1.92
C ASN A 527 4.46 -10.38 -2.36
N LEU A 528 4.64 -9.09 -2.61
CA LEU A 528 3.62 -8.17 -3.06
C LEU A 528 3.56 -8.13 -4.59
N GLU A 529 2.37 -8.29 -5.15
CA GLU A 529 2.06 -8.00 -6.56
C GLU A 529 0.92 -6.98 -6.62
N THR A 530 1.16 -5.79 -7.16
CA THR A 530 0.15 -4.71 -7.17
C THR A 530 0.22 -3.84 -8.41
N SER A 531 -0.92 -3.29 -8.83
CA SER A 531 -1.00 -2.21 -9.80
C SER A 531 -1.01 -0.88 -9.04
N LEU A 532 -0.04 -0.01 -9.33
CA LEU A 532 0.04 1.36 -8.83
C LEU A 532 -0.44 2.32 -9.92
N THR A 533 -1.41 3.17 -9.56
CA THR A 533 -1.71 4.41 -10.31
C THR A 533 -1.60 5.58 -9.36
N ALA A 534 -0.82 6.59 -9.73
CA ALA A 534 -0.63 7.80 -8.93
C ALA A 534 -0.73 9.04 -9.81
N ARG A 535 -1.35 10.10 -9.28
CA ARG A 535 -1.45 11.42 -9.88
C ARG A 535 -1.06 12.47 -8.84
N ILE A 536 0.01 13.19 -9.12
CA ILE A 536 0.59 14.21 -8.23
C ILE A 536 0.52 15.55 -8.94
N SER A 537 -0.08 16.55 -8.30
CA SER A 537 -0.08 17.93 -8.75
C SER A 537 0.94 18.71 -7.94
N LEU A 538 1.93 19.31 -8.62
CA LEU A 538 2.89 20.23 -8.02
C LEU A 538 2.49 21.67 -8.38
N ILE A 539 2.67 22.60 -7.44
CA ILE A 539 2.27 24.00 -7.58
C ILE A 539 3.45 24.90 -7.21
N GLY A 540 3.69 25.92 -8.04
CA GLY A 540 4.71 26.94 -7.80
C GLY A 540 6.13 26.49 -8.12
N GLN A 541 7.06 27.44 -8.07
CA GLN A 541 8.46 27.24 -8.47
C GLN A 541 9.25 26.32 -7.52
N ASP A 542 8.81 26.20 -6.27
CA ASP A 542 9.39 25.27 -5.28
C ASP A 542 8.87 23.83 -5.44
N ASN A 543 7.98 23.57 -6.42
CA ASN A 543 7.34 22.29 -6.66
C ASN A 543 6.62 21.73 -5.42
N GLU A 544 5.88 22.58 -4.71
CA GLU A 544 5.10 22.16 -3.55
C GLU A 544 4.00 21.18 -3.96
N VAL A 545 3.81 20.11 -3.19
CA VAL A 545 2.78 19.11 -3.49
C VAL A 545 1.40 19.69 -3.18
N GLY A 546 0.63 19.99 -4.23
CA GLY A 546 -0.73 20.53 -4.10
C GLY A 546 -1.79 19.46 -3.84
N SER A 547 -1.75 18.34 -4.58
CA SER A 547 -2.59 17.17 -4.33
C SER A 547 -1.92 15.89 -4.80
N MET A 548 -2.21 14.79 -4.11
CA MET A 548 -1.75 13.45 -4.47
C MET A 548 -2.94 12.49 -4.40
N GLN A 549 -3.23 11.84 -5.50
CA GLN A 549 -4.22 10.76 -5.59
C GLN A 549 -3.47 9.49 -5.97
N TYR A 550 -3.74 8.39 -5.28
CA TYR A 550 -3.14 7.11 -5.62
C TYR A 550 -4.12 5.97 -5.36
N THR A 551 -3.96 4.89 -6.12
CA THR A 551 -4.69 3.65 -5.93
C THR A 551 -3.71 2.49 -6.07
N LEU A 552 -3.71 1.61 -5.09
CA LEU A 552 -3.03 0.32 -5.12
C LEU A 552 -4.09 -0.78 -5.03
N ASP A 553 -4.04 -1.71 -5.98
CA ASP A 553 -4.86 -2.93 -5.99
C ASP A 553 -3.91 -4.11 -6.21
N GLY A 554 -3.92 -5.09 -5.33
CA GLY A 554 -2.95 -6.17 -5.41
C GLY A 554 -3.19 -7.33 -4.47
N LYS A 555 -2.19 -8.21 -4.42
CA LYS A 555 -2.13 -9.37 -3.53
C LYS A 555 -0.77 -9.50 -2.88
N ILE A 556 -0.76 -10.19 -1.75
CA ILE A 556 0.42 -10.57 -0.98
C ILE A 556 0.39 -12.08 -0.86
N ASP A 557 1.38 -12.74 -1.47
CA ASP A 557 1.59 -14.18 -1.38
C ASP A 557 2.57 -14.46 -0.22
N ASP A 558 2.31 -15.52 0.56
CA ASP A 558 3.12 -15.97 1.70
C ASP A 558 3.34 -14.91 2.78
N PHE A 559 2.32 -14.12 3.08
CA PHE A 559 2.36 -13.14 4.16
C PHE A 559 2.60 -13.82 5.52
N SER A 560 3.61 -13.37 6.26
CA SER A 560 3.90 -13.85 7.61
C SER A 560 4.62 -12.81 8.45
N SER A 561 4.48 -12.93 9.78
CA SER A 561 5.20 -12.13 10.76
C SER A 561 6.10 -13.02 11.61
N SER A 562 7.36 -12.60 11.79
CA SER A 562 8.31 -13.27 12.68
C SER A 562 8.09 -12.95 14.16
N GLU A 563 7.33 -11.89 14.46
CA GLU A 563 6.90 -11.50 15.80
C GLU A 563 5.36 -11.64 15.93
N PRO A 564 4.83 -11.94 17.13
CA PRO A 564 3.38 -11.99 17.34
C PRO A 564 2.70 -10.63 17.03
N VAL A 565 1.54 -10.68 16.40
CA VAL A 565 0.66 -9.52 16.15
C VAL A 565 -0.49 -9.59 17.16
N SER A 566 -0.50 -8.68 18.14
CA SER A 566 -1.50 -8.64 19.22
C SER A 566 -1.73 -10.02 19.88
N ASP A 567 -0.64 -10.70 20.23
CA ASP A 567 -0.55 -12.05 20.83
C ASP A 567 -0.74 -13.26 19.87
N PHE A 568 -1.04 -13.03 18.60
CA PHE A 568 -1.23 -14.12 17.62
C PHE A 568 -0.02 -14.29 16.69
N SER A 569 0.38 -15.54 16.45
CA SER A 569 1.33 -15.84 15.39
C SER A 569 0.62 -15.87 14.03
N VAL A 570 1.15 -15.13 13.04
CA VAL A 570 0.55 -14.95 11.72
C VAL A 570 1.45 -15.55 10.65
N THR A 571 0.96 -16.56 9.93
CA THR A 571 1.72 -17.28 8.90
C THR A 571 0.88 -17.67 7.68
N GLU A 572 1.53 -18.01 6.57
CA GLU A 572 0.90 -18.56 5.35
C GLU A 572 -0.28 -17.72 4.81
N GLY A 573 -0.20 -16.39 4.91
CA GLY A 573 -1.25 -15.50 4.43
C GLY A 573 -1.24 -15.34 2.90
N GLN A 574 -2.43 -15.41 2.31
CA GLN A 574 -2.67 -15.13 0.88
C GLN A 574 -3.69 -14.00 0.81
N LEU A 575 -3.20 -12.76 0.85
CA LEU A 575 -4.04 -11.59 1.09
C LEU A 575 -4.27 -10.82 -0.21
N GLN A 576 -5.48 -10.33 -0.42
CA GLN A 576 -5.78 -9.31 -1.42
C GLN A 576 -5.94 -7.98 -0.69
N PHE A 577 -5.49 -6.89 -1.31
CA PHE A 577 -5.62 -5.57 -0.73
C PHE A 577 -5.99 -4.52 -1.76
N GLN A 578 -6.70 -3.51 -1.27
CA GLN A 578 -7.02 -2.28 -1.99
C GLN A 578 -6.72 -1.11 -1.05
N LEU A 579 -6.06 -0.08 -1.57
CA LEU A 579 -5.66 1.09 -0.81
C LEU A 579 -5.76 2.32 -1.73
N ASP A 580 -6.42 3.37 -1.26
CA ASP A 580 -6.39 4.70 -1.87
C ASP A 580 -5.99 5.75 -0.82
N GLN A 581 -6.15 7.04 -1.13
CA GLN A 581 -5.82 8.12 -0.19
C GLN A 581 -6.77 8.20 1.03
N ASP A 582 -7.94 7.58 0.96
CA ASP A 582 -8.99 7.70 1.97
C ASP A 582 -9.14 6.41 2.80
N ARG A 583 -8.99 5.24 2.17
CA ARG A 583 -9.37 3.95 2.74
C ARG A 583 -8.42 2.82 2.38
N TYR A 584 -8.46 1.78 3.21
CA TYR A 584 -7.80 0.52 2.95
C TYR A 584 -8.72 -0.67 3.23
N GLN A 585 -8.47 -1.76 2.50
CA GLN A 585 -9.11 -3.05 2.70
C GLN A 585 -8.09 -4.15 2.44
N VAL A 586 -7.97 -5.11 3.35
CA VAL A 586 -7.15 -6.31 3.18
C VAL A 586 -8.00 -7.51 3.57
N ALA A 587 -8.03 -8.54 2.73
CA ALA A 587 -8.79 -9.76 3.01
C ALA A 587 -8.15 -10.99 2.38
N GLY A 588 -8.25 -12.13 3.05
CA GLY A 588 -7.80 -13.41 2.51
C GLY A 588 -7.54 -14.45 3.59
N PRO A 589 -7.29 -15.70 3.19
CA PRO A 589 -6.94 -16.76 4.13
C PRO A 589 -5.54 -16.54 4.71
N LEU A 590 -5.38 -16.84 6.00
CA LEU A 590 -4.10 -16.90 6.71
C LEU A 590 -4.17 -17.87 7.89
N LYS A 591 -3.03 -18.26 8.46
CA LYS A 591 -2.98 -19.05 9.70
C LYS A 591 -2.74 -18.16 10.92
N LEU A 592 -3.65 -18.25 11.90
CA LEU A 592 -3.48 -17.69 13.25
C LEU A 592 -3.18 -18.82 14.23
N ASN A 593 -2.05 -18.78 14.92
CA ASN A 593 -1.62 -19.85 15.84
C ASN A 593 -1.62 -21.24 15.19
N GLY A 594 -1.26 -21.30 13.90
CA GLY A 594 -1.25 -22.53 13.10
C GLY A 594 -2.62 -22.96 12.55
N LEU A 595 -3.71 -22.32 12.96
CA LEU A 595 -5.08 -22.66 12.54
C LEU A 595 -5.49 -21.84 11.32
N ALA A 596 -6.12 -22.49 10.33
CA ALA A 596 -6.57 -21.83 9.11
C ALA A 596 -7.77 -20.91 9.38
N THR A 597 -7.66 -19.65 8.98
CA THR A 597 -8.68 -18.60 9.17
C THR A 597 -8.85 -17.77 7.90
N ASP A 598 -10.03 -17.21 7.71
CA ASP A 598 -10.31 -16.14 6.76
C ASP A 598 -10.27 -14.81 7.51
N PHE A 599 -9.33 -13.94 7.14
CA PHE A 599 -9.12 -12.64 7.77
C PHE A 599 -9.62 -11.52 6.85
N SER A 600 -10.21 -10.48 7.44
CA SER A 600 -10.45 -9.22 6.74
C SER A 600 -10.30 -8.03 7.69
N ILE A 601 -9.66 -6.97 7.20
CA ILE A 601 -9.53 -5.68 7.84
C ILE A 601 -9.88 -4.58 6.84
N ALA A 602 -10.65 -3.58 7.26
CA ALA A 602 -10.92 -2.39 6.45
C ALA A 602 -11.02 -1.16 7.36
N GLY A 603 -10.60 -0.01 6.86
CA GLY A 603 -10.63 1.24 7.63
C GLY A 603 -10.35 2.46 6.76
N ASP A 604 -10.50 3.63 7.37
CA ASP A 604 -10.12 4.91 6.79
C ASP A 604 -8.67 5.23 7.20
N LEU A 605 -7.93 5.97 6.37
CA LEU A 605 -6.54 6.39 6.66
C LEU A 605 -6.45 7.66 7.51
N GLU A 606 -7.59 8.20 7.96
CA GLU A 606 -7.64 9.34 8.88
C GLU A 606 -7.04 8.98 10.24
N GLU A 607 -6.32 9.93 10.85
CA GLU A 607 -5.69 9.74 12.16
C GLU A 607 -6.74 9.41 13.24
N GLY A 608 -6.56 8.29 13.93
CA GLY A 608 -7.47 7.81 14.98
C GLY A 608 -8.70 7.04 14.49
N ALA A 609 -8.83 6.76 13.19
CA ALA A 609 -9.89 5.88 12.68
C ALA A 609 -9.64 4.42 13.09
N GLU A 610 -10.63 3.78 13.70
CA GLU A 610 -10.52 2.38 14.13
C GLU A 610 -10.90 1.42 12.99
N PRO A 611 -10.07 0.40 12.69
CA PRO A 611 -10.39 -0.58 11.67
C PRO A 611 -11.51 -1.52 12.07
N GLN A 612 -12.29 -1.94 11.08
CA GLN A 612 -13.19 -3.08 11.17
C GLN A 612 -12.41 -4.35 10.87
N ILE A 613 -12.16 -5.15 11.90
CA ILE A 613 -11.49 -6.45 11.78
C ILE A 613 -12.52 -7.56 11.93
N LYS A 614 -12.41 -8.58 11.09
CA LYS A 614 -13.21 -9.80 11.18
C LYS A 614 -12.35 -11.02 10.90
N VAL A 615 -12.44 -12.00 11.78
CA VAL A 615 -11.77 -13.30 11.66
C VAL A 615 -12.85 -14.38 11.60
N SER A 616 -12.82 -15.22 10.58
CA SER A 616 -13.72 -16.37 10.47
C SER A 616 -12.94 -17.67 10.36
N ALA A 617 -13.43 -18.74 10.97
CA ALA A 617 -12.76 -20.02 10.97
C ALA A 617 -13.76 -21.18 11.08
N LEU A 618 -13.32 -22.36 10.64
CA LEU A 618 -14.01 -23.63 10.89
C LEU A 618 -13.14 -24.44 11.84
N PHE A 619 -13.45 -24.39 13.12
CA PHE A 619 -12.70 -25.07 14.17
C PHE A 619 -13.32 -26.41 14.51
N ASP A 620 -12.48 -27.41 14.77
CA ASP A 620 -12.85 -28.58 15.55
C ASP A 620 -12.86 -28.21 17.04
N ALA A 621 -13.67 -28.88 17.87
CA ALA A 621 -13.81 -28.54 19.30
C ALA A 621 -12.47 -28.54 20.09
N GLU A 622 -11.49 -29.32 19.63
CA GLU A 622 -10.15 -29.39 20.23
C GLU A 622 -9.31 -28.13 19.95
N ASP A 623 -9.57 -27.44 18.83
CA ASP A 623 -8.79 -26.26 18.41
C ASP A 623 -8.98 -25.07 19.35
N PHE A 624 -10.09 -25.01 20.09
CA PHE A 624 -10.35 -23.96 21.09
C PHE A 624 -9.33 -23.95 22.23
N LYS A 625 -8.60 -25.06 22.43
CA LYS A 625 -7.50 -25.13 23.41
C LYS A 625 -6.36 -24.20 23.07
N GLU A 626 -6.08 -23.98 21.77
CA GLU A 626 -5.05 -23.04 21.31
C GLU A 626 -5.40 -21.57 21.62
N PHE A 627 -6.68 -21.31 21.95
CA PHE A 627 -7.17 -20.02 22.41
C PHE A 627 -7.45 -19.98 23.92
N GLY A 628 -7.09 -21.03 24.67
CA GLY A 628 -7.24 -21.10 26.13
C GLY A 628 -8.57 -21.64 26.65
N PHE A 629 -9.40 -22.28 25.81
CA PHE A 629 -10.72 -22.83 26.21
C PHE A 629 -10.85 -24.32 25.89
N ASP A 630 -10.99 -25.18 26.91
CA ASP A 630 -11.35 -26.58 26.67
C ASP A 630 -12.88 -26.78 26.66
N VAL A 631 -13.45 -26.79 25.46
CA VAL A 631 -14.88 -27.03 25.24
C VAL A 631 -15.21 -28.49 24.94
N THR A 632 -14.22 -29.39 24.87
CA THR A 632 -14.39 -30.77 24.36
C THR A 632 -15.32 -31.63 25.21
N GLN A 633 -15.48 -31.28 26.49
CA GLN A 633 -16.45 -31.90 27.40
C GLN A 633 -17.91 -31.54 27.08
N PHE A 634 -18.15 -30.43 26.37
CA PHE A 634 -19.48 -29.90 26.09
C PHE A 634 -19.83 -29.89 24.60
N ILE A 635 -18.84 -29.67 23.73
CA ILE A 635 -19.00 -29.51 22.28
C ILE A 635 -18.16 -30.56 21.57
N GLY A 636 -18.72 -31.14 20.52
CA GLY A 636 -18.03 -32.07 19.62
C GLY A 636 -18.31 -31.77 18.16
N GLY A 637 -17.39 -32.15 17.28
CA GLY A 637 -17.47 -31.85 15.85
C GLY A 637 -16.97 -30.45 15.51
N LYS A 638 -17.45 -29.92 14.36
CA LYS A 638 -16.99 -28.65 13.79
C LYS A 638 -17.94 -27.50 14.11
N VAL A 639 -17.37 -26.34 14.41
CA VAL A 639 -18.09 -25.08 14.62
C VAL A 639 -17.56 -24.02 13.69
N ARG A 640 -18.48 -23.25 13.11
CA ARG A 640 -18.10 -22.07 12.32
C ARG A 640 -18.08 -20.87 13.26
N PHE A 641 -16.89 -20.34 13.46
CA PHE A 641 -16.61 -19.24 14.38
C PHE A 641 -16.38 -17.95 13.60
N THR A 642 -16.93 -16.85 14.08
CA THR A 642 -16.61 -15.50 13.63
C THR A 642 -16.32 -14.63 14.85
N GLY A 643 -15.15 -14.00 14.86
CA GLY A 643 -14.72 -13.05 15.87
C GLY A 643 -14.55 -11.65 15.28
N GLU A 644 -15.05 -10.65 15.99
CA GLU A 644 -14.91 -9.23 15.66
C GLU A 644 -14.34 -8.52 16.91
N PRO A 645 -13.05 -8.18 16.95
CA PRO A 645 -12.50 -7.39 18.04
C PRO A 645 -13.09 -5.98 18.00
N LEU A 646 -13.31 -5.41 19.17
CA LEU A 646 -13.87 -4.07 19.37
C LEU A 646 -12.78 -3.11 19.87
N ALA A 647 -13.02 -1.82 19.68
CA ALA A 647 -12.24 -0.68 20.16
C ALA A 647 -11.64 -0.84 21.56
N ASN A 648 -12.44 -1.39 22.48
CA ASN A 648 -12.13 -1.50 23.89
C ASN A 648 -11.35 -2.78 24.26
N GLY A 649 -10.96 -3.58 23.27
CA GLY A 649 -10.27 -4.87 23.45
C GLY A 649 -11.21 -6.07 23.67
N ASP A 650 -12.53 -5.86 23.71
CA ASP A 650 -13.49 -6.96 23.79
C ASP A 650 -13.62 -7.67 22.44
N LEU A 651 -13.93 -8.97 22.45
CA LEU A 651 -14.16 -9.78 21.27
C LEU A 651 -15.64 -10.16 21.17
N ARG A 652 -16.33 -9.64 20.16
CA ARG A 652 -17.67 -10.12 19.83
C ARG A 652 -17.54 -11.44 19.08
N ILE A 653 -18.21 -12.49 19.57
CA ILE A 653 -18.22 -13.81 18.93
C ILE A 653 -19.59 -14.16 18.40
N LEU A 654 -19.61 -14.78 17.22
CA LEU A 654 -20.75 -15.46 16.62
C LEU A 654 -20.31 -16.89 16.28
N VAL A 655 -21.01 -17.87 16.83
CA VAL A 655 -20.72 -19.29 16.58
C VAL A 655 -21.96 -19.95 16.02
N ASP A 656 -21.82 -20.51 14.82
CA ASP A 656 -22.80 -21.40 14.22
C ASP A 656 -22.52 -22.83 14.68
N LEU A 657 -23.46 -23.36 15.45
CA LEU A 657 -23.39 -24.67 16.09
C LEU A 657 -24.09 -25.75 15.28
N LYS A 658 -24.58 -25.48 14.06
CA LYS A 658 -25.40 -26.42 13.28
C LYS A 658 -24.77 -27.80 13.17
N ASP A 659 -23.50 -27.85 12.78
CA ASP A 659 -22.75 -29.09 12.54
C ASP A 659 -22.11 -29.69 13.81
N ALA A 660 -22.17 -28.95 14.93
CA ALA A 660 -21.66 -29.41 16.22
C ALA A 660 -22.72 -30.18 17.03
N SER A 661 -22.25 -31.19 17.75
CA SER A 661 -22.98 -31.73 18.90
C SER A 661 -22.69 -30.88 20.13
N MET A 662 -23.69 -30.69 20.99
CA MET A 662 -23.49 -30.06 22.29
C MET A 662 -24.21 -30.88 23.38
N SER A 663 -23.58 -31.10 24.52
CA SER A 663 -24.23 -31.76 25.65
C SER A 663 -23.77 -31.22 27.00
N VAL A 664 -24.70 -30.97 27.92
CA VAL A 664 -24.42 -30.70 29.33
C VAL A 664 -25.23 -31.70 30.15
N ALA A 665 -24.57 -32.79 30.55
CA ALA A 665 -25.21 -33.97 31.10
C ALA A 665 -26.04 -33.70 32.37
N ASP A 666 -25.55 -32.83 33.26
CA ASP A 666 -26.16 -32.60 34.58
C ASP A 666 -27.53 -31.90 34.52
N ILE A 667 -27.79 -31.17 33.43
CA ILE A 667 -29.07 -30.48 33.19
C ILE A 667 -29.88 -31.11 32.06
N GLY A 668 -29.45 -32.26 31.54
CA GLY A 668 -30.13 -32.97 30.46
C GLY A 668 -30.16 -32.19 29.14
N LEU A 669 -29.19 -31.29 28.93
CA LEU A 669 -29.10 -30.48 27.73
C LEU A 669 -28.36 -31.28 26.64
N SER A 670 -28.97 -31.41 25.46
CA SER A 670 -28.38 -32.12 24.33
C SER A 670 -28.81 -31.52 23.00
N LYS A 671 -27.85 -31.36 22.10
CA LYS A 671 -28.00 -30.95 20.71
C LYS A 671 -27.31 -31.98 19.83
N SER A 672 -28.07 -32.57 18.91
CA SER A 672 -27.50 -33.45 17.88
C SER A 672 -26.88 -32.64 16.72
N PRO A 673 -25.83 -33.14 16.06
CA PRO A 673 -25.32 -32.55 14.83
C PRO A 673 -26.40 -32.43 13.75
N GLY A 674 -26.35 -31.37 12.95
CA GLY A 674 -27.30 -31.07 11.86
C GLY A 674 -28.55 -30.28 12.29
N SER A 675 -28.83 -30.17 13.59
CA SER A 675 -29.89 -29.29 14.11
C SER A 675 -29.40 -27.84 14.19
N GLU A 676 -30.27 -26.88 13.84
CA GLU A 676 -29.93 -25.45 13.92
C GLU A 676 -29.56 -25.04 15.36
N GLY A 677 -28.49 -24.28 15.51
CA GLY A 677 -28.07 -23.72 16.79
C GLY A 677 -27.04 -22.61 16.65
N TYR A 678 -27.04 -21.68 17.59
CA TYR A 678 -26.13 -20.53 17.60
C TYR A 678 -25.69 -20.17 19.03
N LEU A 679 -24.55 -19.49 19.11
CA LEU A 679 -24.07 -18.78 20.29
C LEU A 679 -23.57 -17.40 19.85
N THR A 680 -24.06 -16.34 20.50
CA THR A 680 -23.41 -15.03 20.47
C THR A 680 -22.98 -14.65 21.87
N ALA A 681 -21.83 -13.99 21.99
CA ALA A 681 -21.37 -13.43 23.25
C ALA A 681 -20.38 -12.29 23.03
N LEU A 682 -20.14 -11.53 24.09
CA LEU A 682 -19.04 -10.58 24.20
C LEU A 682 -17.99 -11.16 25.15
N VAL A 683 -16.80 -11.45 24.64
CA VAL A 683 -15.70 -12.04 25.41
C VAL A 683 -14.72 -10.93 25.79
N LYS A 684 -14.43 -10.79 27.07
CA LYS A 684 -13.43 -9.87 27.59
C LYS A 684 -12.31 -10.67 28.24
N PHE A 685 -11.10 -10.48 27.73
CA PHE A 685 -9.90 -11.15 28.21
C PHE A 685 -9.27 -10.33 29.33
N ALA A 686 -9.21 -10.88 30.54
CA ALA A 686 -8.67 -10.23 31.73
C ALA A 686 -7.77 -11.24 32.49
N ASP A 687 -6.59 -11.55 31.94
CA ASP A 687 -5.67 -12.60 32.42
C ASP A 687 -5.55 -12.65 33.97
N PRO A 688 -5.84 -13.78 34.64
CA PRO A 688 -6.18 -15.12 34.10
C PRO A 688 -7.68 -15.40 33.91
N LEU A 689 -8.52 -14.38 34.07
CA LEU A 689 -9.97 -14.45 33.93
C LEU A 689 -10.42 -14.16 32.49
N ILE A 690 -11.53 -14.77 32.13
CA ILE A 690 -12.24 -14.52 30.89
C ILE A 690 -13.70 -14.29 31.26
N GLU A 691 -14.17 -13.08 31.01
CA GLU A 691 -15.55 -12.69 31.23
C GLU A 691 -16.31 -12.88 29.91
N ILE A 692 -17.33 -13.75 29.91
CA ILE A 692 -18.20 -13.96 28.76
C ILE A 692 -19.56 -13.35 29.10
N ASN A 693 -19.83 -12.19 28.51
CA ASN A 693 -21.02 -11.39 28.72
C ASN A 693 -21.99 -11.54 27.54
N ASP A 694 -23.24 -11.12 27.75
CA ASP A 694 -24.29 -11.12 26.72
C ASP A 694 -24.42 -12.46 25.96
N ILE A 695 -24.26 -13.57 26.69
CA ILE A 695 -24.42 -14.91 26.15
C ILE A 695 -25.86 -15.05 25.68
N ASP A 696 -26.05 -15.38 24.41
CA ASP A 696 -27.32 -15.83 23.84
C ASP A 696 -27.07 -17.16 23.11
N LEU A 697 -27.49 -18.24 23.76
CA LEU A 697 -27.38 -19.59 23.23
C LEU A 697 -28.77 -20.14 22.91
N GLY A 698 -28.94 -20.56 21.66
CA GLY A 698 -30.20 -21.11 21.18
C GLY A 698 -30.01 -22.32 20.29
N PHE A 699 -30.76 -23.39 20.57
CA PHE A 699 -30.96 -24.53 19.66
C PHE A 699 -32.23 -25.27 20.07
N GLY A 700 -33.00 -25.80 19.11
CA GLY A 700 -34.28 -26.45 19.40
C GLY A 700 -35.18 -25.58 20.29
N THR A 701 -35.60 -26.12 21.45
CA THR A 701 -36.36 -25.41 22.50
C THR A 701 -35.49 -24.71 23.55
N VAL A 702 -34.18 -24.96 23.57
CA VAL A 702 -33.25 -24.42 24.57
C VAL A 702 -32.96 -22.96 24.27
N ARG A 703 -33.14 -22.09 25.27
CA ARG A 703 -32.76 -20.67 25.23
C ARG A 703 -32.07 -20.29 26.52
N LEU A 704 -30.76 -20.04 26.47
CA LEU A 704 -29.97 -19.57 27.60
C LEU A 704 -29.47 -18.15 27.32
N GLY A 705 -29.69 -17.24 28.27
CA GLY A 705 -29.31 -15.83 28.19
C GLY A 705 -28.62 -15.38 29.47
N GLY A 706 -27.38 -14.89 29.42
CA GLY A 706 -26.64 -14.59 30.64
C GLY A 706 -25.18 -14.19 30.47
N SER A 707 -24.40 -14.48 31.52
CA SER A 707 -22.96 -14.23 31.58
C SER A 707 -22.27 -15.32 32.39
N LEU A 708 -20.97 -15.51 32.18
CA LEU A 708 -20.13 -16.36 33.01
C LEU A 708 -18.72 -15.80 33.12
N VAL A 709 -18.03 -16.20 34.19
CA VAL A 709 -16.60 -15.91 34.41
C VAL A 709 -15.86 -17.23 34.44
N TYR A 710 -14.84 -17.35 33.60
CA TYR A 710 -14.00 -18.52 33.49
C TYR A 710 -12.56 -18.16 33.87
N HIS A 711 -11.85 -19.07 34.52
CA HIS A 711 -10.43 -18.94 34.79
C HIS A 711 -9.69 -20.01 33.98
N GLN A 712 -8.63 -19.64 33.27
CA GLN A 712 -7.94 -20.54 32.33
C GLN A 712 -7.51 -21.88 32.97
N GLU A 713 -6.95 -21.85 34.18
CA GLU A 713 -6.57 -23.06 34.93
C GLU A 713 -7.67 -23.63 35.85
N ASN A 714 -8.36 -22.77 36.60
CA ASN A 714 -9.30 -23.17 37.66
C ASN A 714 -10.73 -23.46 37.16
N GLY A 715 -10.98 -23.29 35.85
CA GLY A 715 -12.29 -23.56 35.23
C GLY A 715 -13.36 -22.50 35.55
N LEU A 716 -14.63 -22.92 35.52
CA LEU A 716 -15.78 -22.04 35.74
C LEU A 716 -15.74 -21.41 37.14
N GLN A 717 -15.74 -20.08 37.22
CA GLN A 717 -15.75 -19.36 38.50
C GLN A 717 -17.17 -18.99 38.92
N SER A 718 -17.98 -18.48 37.99
CA SER A 718 -19.37 -18.12 38.25
C SER A 718 -20.19 -18.11 36.97
N ALA A 719 -21.51 -18.30 37.08
CA ALA A 719 -22.43 -18.11 35.97
C ALA A 719 -23.73 -17.45 36.45
N ASP A 720 -24.29 -16.54 35.65
CA ASP A 720 -25.58 -15.90 35.90
C ASP A 720 -26.39 -15.88 34.60
N PHE A 721 -27.38 -16.76 34.53
CA PHE A 721 -28.33 -16.84 33.42
C PHE A 721 -29.68 -16.27 33.84
N SER A 722 -29.94 -15.05 33.40
CA SER A 722 -31.22 -14.36 33.58
C SER A 722 -32.37 -14.99 32.79
N ARG A 723 -32.03 -15.73 31.71
CA ARG A 723 -32.95 -16.58 30.97
C ARG A 723 -32.41 -18.00 30.94
N PHE A 724 -33.16 -18.92 31.51
CA PHE A 724 -32.89 -20.35 31.51
C PHE A 724 -34.14 -21.11 31.11
N ALA A 725 -34.18 -21.58 29.86
CA ALA A 725 -35.27 -22.38 29.32
C ALA A 725 -34.71 -23.59 28.58
N ILE A 726 -35.12 -24.80 28.97
CA ILE A 726 -34.72 -26.05 28.32
C ILE A 726 -35.84 -26.53 27.38
N ASN A 727 -37.09 -26.43 27.86
CA ASN A 727 -38.31 -26.77 27.14
C ASN A 727 -39.16 -25.53 26.85
N GLU A 728 -40.10 -25.70 25.91
CA GLU A 728 -41.05 -24.65 25.58
C GLU A 728 -41.92 -24.27 26.80
N GLY A 729 -41.94 -22.97 27.13
CA GLY A 729 -42.70 -22.43 28.26
C GLY A 729 -41.94 -22.38 29.59
N ASP A 730 -40.68 -22.82 29.64
CA ASP A 730 -39.82 -22.60 30.80
C ASP A 730 -39.51 -21.10 30.99
N GLN A 731 -39.56 -20.67 32.25
CA GLN A 731 -39.28 -19.30 32.69
C GLN A 731 -38.51 -19.36 34.01
N ALA A 732 -37.22 -19.63 33.93
CA ALA A 732 -36.33 -19.68 35.07
C ALA A 732 -35.08 -18.82 34.86
N GLN A 733 -34.38 -18.58 35.95
CA GLN A 733 -33.06 -17.98 36.04
C GLN A 733 -32.19 -18.86 36.96
N ILE A 734 -30.91 -18.97 36.65
CA ILE A 734 -29.95 -19.75 37.42
C ILE A 734 -28.71 -18.92 37.70
N ARG A 735 -28.25 -18.93 38.95
CA ARG A 735 -26.99 -18.31 39.38
C ARG A 735 -26.12 -19.34 40.07
N LEU A 736 -24.87 -19.42 39.65
CA LEU A 736 -23.85 -20.31 40.20
C LEU A 736 -22.73 -19.45 40.79
N THR A 737 -22.48 -19.65 42.09
CA THR A 737 -21.47 -18.92 42.88
C THR A 737 -20.45 -19.92 43.43
N PRO A 738 -19.14 -19.64 43.37
CA PRO A 738 -18.13 -20.57 43.82
C PRO A 738 -18.12 -20.70 45.35
N LEU A 739 -17.79 -21.89 45.83
CA LEU A 739 -17.46 -22.24 47.22
C LEU A 739 -16.01 -22.74 47.26
N ASN A 740 -15.44 -22.91 48.46
CA ASN A 740 -14.07 -23.44 48.60
C ASN A 740 -13.89 -24.84 47.97
N ASP A 741 -14.95 -25.64 47.93
CA ASP A 741 -14.95 -27.03 47.45
C ASP A 741 -16.27 -27.35 46.72
N GLY A 742 -16.62 -26.54 45.72
CA GLY A 742 -17.81 -26.73 44.88
C GLY A 742 -18.60 -25.46 44.61
N TYR A 743 -19.93 -25.55 44.51
CA TYR A 743 -20.77 -24.45 44.03
C TYR A 743 -22.09 -24.29 44.79
N ALA A 744 -22.47 -23.03 45.02
CA ALA A 744 -23.83 -22.67 45.39
C ALA A 744 -24.63 -22.31 44.14
N VAL A 745 -25.69 -23.06 43.87
CA VAL A 745 -26.59 -22.88 42.73
C VAL A 745 -27.94 -22.39 43.23
N ARG A 746 -28.31 -21.18 42.80
CA ARG A 746 -29.64 -20.62 43.04
C ARG A 746 -30.47 -20.69 41.76
N LEU A 747 -31.60 -21.39 41.82
CA LEU A 747 -32.58 -21.48 40.75
C LEU A 747 -33.88 -20.80 41.17
N ARG A 748 -34.36 -19.87 40.35
CA ARG A 748 -35.63 -19.15 40.57
C ARG A 748 -36.46 -19.19 39.30
N GLY A 749 -37.77 -19.36 39.38
CA GLY A 749 -38.59 -19.37 38.17
C GLY A 749 -40.09 -19.35 38.38
N ARG A 750 -40.83 -18.94 37.35
CA ARG A 750 -42.29 -19.04 37.31
C ARG A 750 -42.74 -20.43 36.88
N GLN A 751 -42.00 -21.04 35.95
CA GLN A 751 -42.26 -22.39 35.50
C GLN A 751 -40.96 -23.03 35.04
N LEU A 752 -40.73 -24.29 35.39
CA LEU A 752 -39.61 -25.07 34.86
C LEU A 752 -40.02 -26.53 34.72
N ASP A 753 -39.71 -27.13 33.58
CA ASP A 753 -39.82 -28.55 33.36
C ASP A 753 -38.64 -29.30 33.99
N PHE A 754 -38.91 -29.98 35.12
CA PHE A 754 -37.90 -30.73 35.86
C PHE A 754 -37.70 -32.16 35.33
N LYS A 755 -38.47 -32.63 34.34
CA LYS A 755 -38.33 -34.01 33.84
C LYS A 755 -36.88 -34.34 33.42
N PRO A 756 -36.15 -33.51 32.64
CA PRO A 756 -34.78 -33.85 32.24
C PRO A 756 -33.83 -34.01 33.44
N MET A 757 -33.95 -33.11 34.41
CA MET A 757 -33.15 -33.15 35.65
C MET A 757 -33.50 -34.39 36.50
N MET A 758 -34.79 -34.73 36.62
CA MET A 758 -35.24 -35.91 37.36
C MET A 758 -34.85 -37.23 36.66
N GLN A 759 -34.89 -37.28 35.31
CA GLN A 759 -34.42 -38.44 34.54
C GLN A 759 -32.96 -38.75 34.86
N ARG A 760 -32.14 -37.69 34.86
CA ARG A 760 -30.72 -37.80 35.17
C ARG A 760 -30.50 -38.15 36.63
N PHE A 761 -31.09 -37.38 37.54
CA PHE A 761 -30.88 -37.52 38.98
C PHE A 761 -31.33 -38.88 39.51
N PHE A 762 -32.39 -39.49 38.97
CA PHE A 762 -32.89 -40.80 39.41
C PHE A 762 -32.55 -41.96 38.45
N SER A 763 -31.76 -41.72 37.40
CA SER A 763 -31.38 -42.70 36.36
C SER A 763 -32.57 -43.46 35.75
N LEU A 764 -33.63 -42.74 35.38
CA LEU A 764 -34.89 -43.33 34.92
C LEU A 764 -34.78 -43.99 33.52
N GLU A 765 -33.74 -43.69 32.74
CA GLU A 765 -33.57 -44.18 31.35
C GLU A 765 -33.00 -45.61 31.26
N THR A 766 -32.27 -46.05 32.28
CA THR A 766 -31.57 -47.36 32.27
C THR A 766 -32.26 -48.42 33.15
N GLY A 767 -33.48 -48.11 33.65
CA GLY A 767 -34.17 -48.97 34.62
C GLY A 767 -33.47 -48.99 36.00
N GLY A 768 -32.75 -47.91 36.34
CA GLY A 768 -31.99 -47.77 37.58
C GLY A 768 -32.86 -47.80 38.85
N THR A 769 -32.20 -47.98 40.00
CA THR A 769 -32.81 -48.20 41.32
C THR A 769 -33.52 -46.98 41.93
N GLY A 770 -33.59 -45.86 41.22
CA GLY A 770 -34.20 -44.62 41.70
C GLY A 770 -33.38 -43.86 42.77
N GLY A 771 -32.08 -44.14 42.89
CA GLY A 771 -31.15 -43.39 43.75
C GLY A 771 -30.59 -42.13 43.06
N PRO A 772 -30.18 -41.10 43.83
CA PRO A 772 -29.47 -39.93 43.30
C PRO A 772 -28.22 -40.34 42.50
N GLN A 773 -28.02 -39.76 41.32
CA GLN A 773 -26.81 -39.89 40.52
C GLN A 773 -26.37 -38.50 40.08
N PHE A 774 -25.09 -38.18 40.33
CA PHE A 774 -24.44 -36.97 39.84
C PHE A 774 -23.19 -37.36 39.06
N SER A 775 -22.76 -36.52 38.11
CA SER A 775 -21.47 -36.69 37.44
C SER A 775 -20.35 -36.73 38.50
N GLY A 776 -19.33 -37.57 38.27
CA GLY A 776 -18.31 -37.98 39.25
C GLY A 776 -17.34 -36.89 39.75
N ILE A 777 -17.88 -35.79 40.26
CA ILE A 777 -17.18 -34.68 40.86
C ILE A 777 -17.38 -34.79 42.38
N ASP A 778 -16.30 -35.05 43.10
CA ASP A 778 -16.25 -35.08 44.58
C ASP A 778 -16.26 -33.64 45.14
N GLN A 779 -17.33 -32.89 44.87
CA GLN A 779 -17.52 -31.50 45.28
C GLN A 779 -18.85 -31.31 46.02
N THR A 780 -18.90 -30.22 46.78
CA THR A 780 -20.09 -29.78 47.51
C THR A 780 -20.98 -28.91 46.64
N ILE A 781 -22.23 -29.33 46.41
CA ILE A 781 -23.24 -28.58 45.67
C ILE A 781 -24.35 -28.15 46.63
N MET A 782 -24.48 -26.84 46.83
CA MET A 782 -25.59 -26.25 47.59
C MET A 782 -26.66 -25.76 46.60
N LEU A 783 -27.83 -26.39 46.57
CA LEU A 783 -28.94 -26.01 45.69
C LEU A 783 -29.98 -25.23 46.49
N ASP A 784 -30.35 -24.06 45.98
CA ASP A 784 -31.41 -23.20 46.50
C ASP A 784 -32.43 -22.97 45.37
N ILE A 785 -33.58 -23.62 45.43
CA ILE A 785 -34.56 -23.72 44.35
C ILE A 785 -35.89 -23.12 44.80
N GLU A 786 -36.40 -22.10 44.10
CA GLU A 786 -37.79 -21.65 44.25
C GLU A 786 -38.46 -21.55 42.87
N VAL A 787 -39.50 -22.35 42.64
CA VAL A 787 -40.25 -22.36 41.37
C VAL A 787 -41.75 -22.36 41.62
N GLU A 788 -42.48 -21.41 41.05
CA GLU A 788 -43.94 -21.32 41.24
C GLU A 788 -44.65 -22.57 40.66
N ARG A 789 -44.18 -23.09 39.51
CA ARG A 789 -44.71 -24.29 38.84
C ARG A 789 -43.59 -25.19 38.32
N ALA A 790 -43.28 -26.25 39.05
CA ALA A 790 -42.40 -27.32 38.57
C ALA A 790 -43.22 -28.37 37.80
N LEU A 791 -42.90 -28.61 36.53
CA LEU A 791 -43.57 -29.63 35.72
C LEU A 791 -42.84 -30.98 35.89
N GLY A 792 -43.60 -32.03 36.16
CA GLY A 792 -43.08 -33.39 36.29
C GLY A 792 -43.67 -34.33 35.24
N PHE A 793 -43.50 -35.62 35.47
CA PHE A 793 -44.05 -36.65 34.59
C PHE A 793 -45.57 -36.78 34.72
N TYR A 794 -46.18 -37.47 33.76
CA TYR A 794 -47.61 -37.81 33.76
C TYR A 794 -48.54 -36.59 34.00
N SER A 795 -48.21 -35.44 33.41
CA SER A 795 -48.93 -34.16 33.52
C SER A 795 -49.18 -33.69 34.96
N THR A 796 -48.26 -34.03 35.88
CA THR A 796 -48.29 -33.54 37.26
C THR A 796 -47.50 -32.24 37.39
N THR A 797 -47.90 -31.41 38.35
CA THR A 797 -47.28 -30.11 38.60
C THR A 797 -47.13 -29.91 40.10
N ALA A 798 -45.90 -29.65 40.53
CA ALA A 798 -45.58 -29.14 41.85
C ALA A 798 -45.72 -27.61 41.85
N ILE A 799 -46.50 -27.08 42.77
CA ILE A 799 -46.82 -25.66 42.92
C ILE A 799 -46.06 -25.13 44.13
N ASN A 800 -45.43 -23.98 43.98
CA ASN A 800 -44.58 -23.35 45.01
C ASN A 800 -43.52 -24.34 45.53
N LEU A 801 -42.71 -24.89 44.62
CA LEU A 801 -41.58 -25.71 44.98
C LEU A 801 -40.51 -24.83 45.61
N ASP A 802 -40.19 -25.08 46.87
CA ASP A 802 -39.12 -24.45 47.65
C ASP A 802 -38.21 -25.57 48.15
N ALA A 803 -36.94 -25.58 47.75
CA ALA A 803 -35.99 -26.62 48.12
C ALA A 803 -34.58 -26.05 48.40
N ASP A 804 -34.04 -26.40 49.56
CA ASP A 804 -32.66 -26.18 49.97
C ASP A 804 -31.99 -27.54 50.15
N LEU A 805 -31.04 -27.86 49.27
CA LEU A 805 -30.33 -29.14 49.22
C LEU A 805 -28.84 -28.90 49.38
N THR A 806 -28.15 -29.80 50.08
CA THR A 806 -26.69 -29.86 50.09
C THR A 806 -26.26 -31.27 49.74
N LEU A 807 -25.45 -31.39 48.69
CA LEU A 807 -24.89 -32.64 48.21
C LEU A 807 -23.38 -32.59 48.32
N HIS A 808 -22.76 -33.70 48.71
CA HIS A 808 -21.32 -33.91 48.61
C HIS A 808 -21.07 -35.20 47.82
N GLY A 809 -20.62 -35.07 46.57
CA GLY A 809 -20.63 -36.18 45.61
C GLY A 809 -22.04 -36.75 45.42
N GLU A 810 -22.21 -38.05 45.70
CA GLU A 810 -23.53 -38.72 45.68
C GLU A 810 -24.28 -38.64 47.03
N ASP A 811 -23.64 -38.13 48.10
CA ASP A 811 -24.24 -38.09 49.43
C ASP A 811 -25.12 -36.86 49.64
N LEU A 812 -26.39 -37.10 49.96
CA LEU A 812 -27.37 -36.05 50.21
C LEU A 812 -27.32 -35.63 51.69
N GLU A 813 -26.53 -34.62 52.01
CA GLU A 813 -26.27 -34.18 53.38
C GLU A 813 -27.45 -33.43 54.00
N LYS A 814 -28.05 -32.51 53.24
CA LYS A 814 -29.18 -31.68 53.68
C LYS A 814 -30.29 -31.72 52.65
N VAL A 815 -31.52 -31.82 53.15
CA VAL A 815 -32.75 -31.65 52.36
C VAL A 815 -33.74 -30.88 53.21
N GLU A 816 -34.14 -29.71 52.74
CA GLU A 816 -35.36 -29.04 53.16
C GLU A 816 -36.17 -28.77 51.91
N LEU A 817 -37.36 -29.39 51.77
CA LEU A 817 -38.18 -29.25 50.58
C LEU A 817 -39.64 -29.08 51.00
N ARG A 818 -40.35 -28.16 50.35
CA ARG A 818 -41.80 -27.97 50.46
C ARG A 818 -42.42 -27.75 49.08
N THR A 819 -43.55 -28.41 48.82
CA THR A 819 -44.34 -28.14 47.61
C THR A 819 -45.78 -28.63 47.75
N GLN A 820 -46.65 -28.24 46.82
CA GLN A 820 -48.06 -28.61 46.75
C GLN A 820 -48.40 -29.22 45.38
N PHE A 821 -49.23 -30.26 45.35
CA PHE A 821 -49.69 -30.91 44.11
C PHE A 821 -51.16 -30.60 43.79
N GLY A 822 -51.68 -29.46 44.27
CA GLY A 822 -53.09 -29.07 44.10
C GLY A 822 -54.02 -29.61 45.19
N GLY A 823 -55.11 -28.87 45.47
CA GLY A 823 -55.99 -29.15 46.61
C GLY A 823 -55.27 -29.00 47.95
N THR A 824 -55.42 -29.99 48.84
CA THR A 824 -54.73 -30.07 50.13
C THR A 824 -53.47 -30.95 50.10
N ASN A 825 -53.05 -31.41 48.93
CA ASN A 825 -51.94 -32.36 48.81
C ASN A 825 -50.59 -31.62 48.83
N SER A 826 -49.80 -31.83 49.87
CA SER A 826 -48.46 -31.25 50.03
C SER A 826 -47.39 -32.32 50.19
N LEU A 827 -46.14 -31.95 49.93
CA LEU A 827 -44.93 -32.68 50.29
C LEU A 827 -44.06 -31.78 51.16
N SER A 828 -43.53 -32.32 52.25
CA SER A 828 -42.47 -31.71 53.04
C SER A 828 -41.37 -32.73 53.31
N ILE A 829 -40.12 -32.34 53.09
CA ILE A 829 -38.93 -33.13 53.44
C ILE A 829 -38.05 -32.26 54.35
N THR A 830 -37.52 -32.84 55.42
CA THR A 830 -36.57 -32.17 56.29
C THR A 830 -35.54 -33.16 56.83
N THR A 831 -34.27 -32.81 56.71
CA THR A 831 -33.16 -33.54 57.32
C THR A 831 -32.66 -32.81 58.56
N ASN A 832 -32.54 -33.51 59.68
CA ASN A 832 -31.98 -33.01 60.93
C ASN A 832 -30.70 -33.79 61.27
N ASN A 833 -29.65 -33.08 61.65
CA ASN A 833 -28.40 -33.71 62.12
C ASN A 833 -28.58 -34.31 63.51
N VAL A 834 -28.02 -35.50 63.72
CA VAL A 834 -27.96 -36.18 65.03
C VAL A 834 -26.53 -36.68 65.29
N GLU A 835 -26.23 -37.09 66.52
CA GLU A 835 -24.89 -37.59 66.85
C GLU A 835 -24.55 -38.84 66.00
N GLY A 836 -23.49 -38.75 65.19
CA GLY A 836 -23.01 -39.83 64.32
C GLY A 836 -23.87 -40.09 63.06
N GLY A 837 -24.81 -39.20 62.71
CA GLY A 837 -25.74 -39.44 61.61
C GLY A 837 -26.71 -38.31 61.29
N ARG A 838 -27.78 -38.63 60.57
CA ARG A 838 -28.87 -37.70 60.23
C ARG A 838 -30.23 -38.41 60.22
N VAL A 839 -31.29 -37.66 60.47
CA VAL A 839 -32.68 -38.14 60.40
C VAL A 839 -33.41 -37.35 59.33
N MET A 840 -33.82 -38.03 58.26
CA MET A 840 -34.66 -37.48 57.20
C MET A 840 -36.12 -37.83 57.47
N SER A 841 -36.97 -36.81 57.54
CA SER A 841 -38.43 -36.96 57.66
C SER A 841 -39.10 -36.46 56.39
N VAL A 842 -39.95 -37.29 55.79
CA VAL A 842 -40.77 -36.97 54.63
C VAL A 842 -42.23 -37.09 55.07
N ALA A 843 -43.04 -36.09 54.77
CA ALA A 843 -44.49 -36.13 54.92
C ALA A 843 -45.15 -35.78 53.58
N PHE A 844 -46.14 -36.56 53.16
CA PHE A 844 -46.83 -36.37 51.88
C PHE A 844 -48.34 -36.58 52.04
N GLY A 845 -49.15 -35.79 51.33
CA GLY A 845 -50.61 -35.93 51.30
C GLY A 845 -51.14 -36.89 50.22
N ASP A 846 -50.35 -37.15 49.18
CA ASP A 846 -50.71 -38.03 48.06
C ASP A 846 -49.41 -38.60 47.43
N LEU A 847 -48.94 -39.73 47.96
CA LEU A 847 -47.76 -40.44 47.46
C LEU A 847 -47.92 -40.80 45.99
N GLY A 848 -49.11 -41.17 45.55
CA GLY A 848 -49.37 -41.53 44.17
C GLY A 848 -49.06 -40.39 43.21
N THR A 849 -49.42 -39.16 43.59
CA THR A 849 -49.12 -37.97 42.79
C THR A 849 -47.62 -37.65 42.83
N LEU A 850 -46.95 -37.84 43.97
CA LEU A 850 -45.49 -37.69 44.06
C LEU A 850 -44.74 -38.69 43.16
N LEU A 851 -45.10 -39.97 43.21
CA LEU A 851 -44.46 -41.01 42.39
C LEU A 851 -44.71 -40.77 40.89
N ARG A 852 -45.89 -40.25 40.52
CA ARG A 852 -46.15 -39.77 39.16
C ARG A 852 -45.33 -38.53 38.81
N PHE A 853 -45.13 -37.60 39.73
CA PHE A 853 -44.31 -36.41 39.49
C PHE A 853 -42.87 -36.76 39.17
N VAL A 854 -42.26 -37.64 39.97
CA VAL A 854 -40.90 -38.11 39.76
C VAL A 854 -40.80 -39.06 38.56
N GLY A 855 -41.86 -39.82 38.26
CA GLY A 855 -41.89 -40.76 37.15
C GLY A 855 -41.53 -42.20 37.53
N THR A 856 -41.48 -42.54 38.82
CA THR A 856 -41.02 -43.85 39.32
C THR A 856 -42.10 -44.93 39.35
N TYR A 857 -43.34 -44.59 39.74
CA TYR A 857 -44.43 -45.57 39.80
C TYR A 857 -45.81 -44.92 39.59
N PRO A 858 -46.42 -45.06 38.39
CA PRO A 858 -47.65 -44.34 38.07
C PRO A 858 -48.94 -44.99 38.61
N ARG A 859 -48.88 -46.24 39.10
CA ARG A 859 -50.05 -47.07 39.40
C ARG A 859 -50.65 -46.89 40.79
N LEU A 860 -49.97 -46.15 41.67
CA LEU A 860 -50.46 -45.85 43.02
C LEU A 860 -51.31 -44.57 42.99
N ALA A 861 -52.51 -44.61 43.57
CA ALA A 861 -53.40 -43.45 43.69
C ALA A 861 -53.68 -43.12 45.15
N GLY A 862 -53.68 -41.83 45.49
CA GLY A 862 -53.84 -41.38 46.88
C GLY A 862 -52.62 -41.73 47.74
N GLY A 863 -52.85 -41.95 49.02
CA GLY A 863 -51.79 -42.29 49.98
C GLY A 863 -51.24 -41.09 50.73
N GLU A 864 -51.85 -40.73 51.86
CA GLU A 864 -51.27 -39.77 52.80
C GLU A 864 -50.39 -40.51 53.82
N GLY A 865 -49.26 -39.93 54.22
CA GLY A 865 -48.31 -40.67 55.05
C GLY A 865 -47.00 -39.97 55.31
N SER A 866 -46.06 -40.74 55.84
CA SER A 866 -44.72 -40.27 56.20
C SER A 866 -43.66 -41.36 56.06
N LEU A 867 -42.44 -40.94 55.77
CA LEU A 867 -41.22 -41.74 55.86
C LEU A 867 -40.29 -41.08 56.88
N VAL A 868 -39.78 -41.85 57.84
CA VAL A 868 -38.69 -41.41 58.72
C VAL A 868 -37.51 -42.34 58.49
N MET A 869 -36.37 -41.78 58.11
CA MET A 869 -35.15 -42.51 57.81
C MET A 869 -34.00 -41.98 58.66
N THR A 870 -33.36 -42.85 59.43
CA THR A 870 -32.18 -42.54 60.25
C THR A 870 -30.94 -43.12 59.60
N THR A 871 -30.03 -42.26 59.18
CA THR A 871 -28.75 -42.60 58.55
C THR A 871 -27.65 -42.65 59.60
N ASN A 872 -26.90 -43.75 59.65
CA ASN A 872 -25.62 -43.83 60.35
C ASN A 872 -24.50 -43.74 59.33
N VAL A 873 -23.80 -42.60 59.31
CA VAL A 873 -22.79 -42.29 58.28
C VAL A 873 -21.59 -43.24 58.37
N ALA A 874 -21.13 -43.57 59.58
CA ALA A 874 -19.98 -44.45 59.79
C ALA A 874 -20.23 -45.89 59.32
N GLN A 875 -21.47 -46.39 59.50
CA GLN A 875 -21.85 -47.74 59.09
C GLN A 875 -22.37 -47.83 57.65
N LYS A 876 -22.67 -46.68 57.01
CA LYS A 876 -23.40 -46.60 55.73
C LYS A 876 -24.71 -47.39 55.75
N ILE A 877 -25.45 -47.26 56.85
CA ILE A 877 -26.74 -47.95 57.06
C ILE A 877 -27.83 -46.91 57.32
N ASP A 878 -28.91 -47.00 56.56
CA ASP A 878 -30.15 -46.26 56.79
C ASP A 878 -31.20 -47.19 57.40
N ARG A 879 -31.87 -46.78 58.48
CA ARG A 879 -33.05 -47.46 59.01
C ARG A 879 -34.28 -46.61 58.77
N GLY A 880 -35.26 -47.15 58.06
CA GLY A 880 -36.47 -46.44 57.66
C GLY A 880 -37.74 -47.06 58.22
N GLU A 881 -38.70 -46.21 58.59
CA GLU A 881 -40.10 -46.58 58.81
C GLU A 881 -40.99 -45.75 57.88
N PHE A 882 -41.78 -46.44 57.06
CA PHE A 882 -42.70 -45.88 56.09
C PHE A 882 -44.14 -46.18 56.53
N VAL A 883 -45.00 -45.16 56.53
CA VAL A 883 -46.43 -45.28 56.89
C VAL A 883 -47.27 -44.62 55.80
N LEU A 884 -48.35 -45.30 55.38
CA LEU A 884 -49.26 -44.86 54.33
C LEU A 884 -50.72 -45.11 54.76
N ARG A 885 -51.64 -44.23 54.35
CA ARG A 885 -53.09 -44.35 54.61
C ARG A 885 -53.88 -43.98 53.37
N ASN A 886 -55.06 -44.58 53.20
CA ASN A 886 -56.03 -44.21 52.16
C ASN A 886 -55.41 -44.23 50.74
N PHE A 887 -54.89 -45.37 50.31
CA PHE A 887 -54.25 -45.53 48.99
C PHE A 887 -54.87 -46.67 48.19
N SER A 888 -54.72 -46.60 46.87
CA SER A 888 -55.20 -47.64 45.95
C SER A 888 -54.14 -48.01 44.92
N ILE A 889 -54.14 -49.27 44.49
CA ILE A 889 -53.34 -49.76 43.35
C ILE A 889 -54.26 -49.97 42.16
N ILE A 890 -53.90 -49.41 41.01
CA ILE A 890 -54.70 -49.40 39.77
C ILE A 890 -54.05 -50.26 38.69
N ASP A 891 -54.88 -50.91 37.86
CA ASP A 891 -54.46 -51.70 36.69
C ASP A 891 -53.79 -50.84 35.58
N GLU A 892 -52.82 -51.43 34.88
CA GLU A 892 -51.98 -50.83 33.84
C GLU A 892 -52.78 -50.28 32.65
N GLY A 893 -53.81 -51.00 32.20
CA GLY A 893 -54.69 -50.54 31.12
C GLY A 893 -55.46 -49.25 31.43
N ASN A 894 -55.52 -48.86 32.71
CA ASN A 894 -56.28 -47.70 33.19
C ASN A 894 -55.39 -46.54 33.68
N VAL A 895 -54.06 -46.70 33.69
CA VAL A 895 -53.12 -45.62 34.11
C VAL A 895 -53.31 -44.38 33.25
N ALA A 896 -53.59 -44.54 31.95
CA ALA A 896 -53.85 -43.46 31.00
C ALA A 896 -54.99 -42.51 31.43
N GLN A 897 -55.94 -43.01 32.22
CA GLN A 897 -57.11 -42.26 32.67
C GLN A 897 -56.82 -41.41 33.94
N VAL A 898 -55.70 -41.66 34.63
CA VAL A 898 -55.23 -40.95 35.85
C VAL A 898 -54.15 -39.90 35.52
N LEU A 899 -53.77 -39.74 34.25
CA LEU A 899 -52.65 -38.89 33.78
C LEU A 899 -52.87 -37.38 33.91
N GLY A 900 -53.88 -36.93 34.66
CA GLY A 900 -54.18 -35.51 34.85
C GLY A 900 -54.61 -35.22 36.29
N ASN A 901 -54.24 -34.04 36.78
CA ASN A 901 -54.60 -33.59 38.13
C ASN A 901 -56.06 -33.12 38.25
N ASN A 902 -56.96 -33.66 37.43
CA ASN A 902 -58.36 -33.28 37.34
C ASN A 902 -59.22 -34.15 38.30
N PRO A 903 -60.01 -33.54 39.21
CA PRO A 903 -60.91 -34.25 40.13
C PRO A 903 -61.89 -35.18 39.41
N ASN A 904 -62.42 -34.80 38.24
CA ASN A 904 -63.45 -35.55 37.52
C ASN A 904 -62.93 -36.88 36.94
N SER A 905 -61.66 -36.93 36.54
CA SER A 905 -61.01 -38.17 36.07
C SER A 905 -60.75 -39.15 37.21
N ARG A 906 -60.53 -38.66 38.45
CA ARG A 906 -60.36 -39.51 39.64
C ARG A 906 -61.68 -40.19 40.05
N GLU A 907 -62.82 -39.52 39.89
CA GLU A 907 -64.15 -40.08 40.23
C GLU A 907 -64.65 -41.17 39.26
N LEU A 908 -64.36 -41.05 37.96
CA LEU A 908 -64.79 -42.02 36.93
C LEU A 908 -64.11 -43.39 37.10
N ILE A 909 -62.92 -43.44 37.69
CA ILE A 909 -62.09 -44.63 37.87
C ILE A 909 -62.41 -45.36 39.18
N ALA A 910 -63.05 -44.67 40.15
CA ALA A 910 -63.42 -45.23 41.44
C ALA A 910 -64.32 -46.48 41.37
N ASN A 911 -64.93 -46.74 40.21
CA ASN A 911 -65.97 -47.77 40.05
C ASN A 911 -65.53 -49.06 39.32
N ARG A 912 -64.29 -49.21 38.82
CA ARG A 912 -63.83 -50.48 38.17
C ARG A 912 -62.33 -50.77 38.38
N ASN A 913 -62.01 -52.01 38.78
CA ASN A 913 -60.67 -52.61 38.84
C ASN A 913 -59.57 -51.80 39.56
N ARG A 914 -59.84 -51.38 40.80
CA ARG A 914 -58.85 -50.83 41.75
C ARG A 914 -58.82 -51.66 43.03
N ILE A 915 -57.68 -51.72 43.70
CA ILE A 915 -57.54 -52.34 45.01
C ILE A 915 -57.32 -51.24 46.04
N ASP A 916 -58.22 -51.11 47.02
CA ASP A 916 -58.19 -50.06 48.03
C ASP A 916 -57.57 -50.56 49.35
N PHE A 917 -56.76 -49.72 50.00
CA PHE A 917 -56.10 -49.96 51.27
C PHE A 917 -56.31 -48.80 52.24
N ASN A 918 -56.69 -49.12 53.48
CA ASN A 918 -56.89 -48.19 54.58
C ASN A 918 -55.55 -47.74 55.18
N SER A 919 -54.62 -48.69 55.38
CA SER A 919 -53.31 -48.40 55.95
C SER A 919 -52.22 -49.33 55.45
N GLY A 920 -50.98 -48.85 55.48
CA GLY A 920 -49.78 -49.61 55.17
C GLY A 920 -48.61 -49.14 56.04
N ARG A 921 -47.74 -50.07 56.43
CA ARG A 921 -46.50 -49.79 57.15
C ARG A 921 -45.39 -50.66 56.61
N ALA A 922 -44.18 -50.13 56.48
CA ALA A 922 -42.98 -50.92 56.19
C ALA A 922 -41.78 -50.42 57.02
N GLN A 923 -41.05 -51.35 57.62
CA GLN A 923 -39.76 -51.10 58.24
C GLN A 923 -38.66 -51.72 57.39
N PHE A 924 -37.60 -50.95 57.12
CA PHE A 924 -36.52 -51.39 56.25
C PHE A 924 -35.14 -50.94 56.71
N ILE A 925 -34.12 -51.67 56.29
CA ILE A 925 -32.71 -51.32 56.42
C ILE A 925 -32.12 -51.17 55.03
N ARG A 926 -31.68 -49.98 54.66
CA ARG A 926 -30.94 -49.74 53.42
C ARG A 926 -29.44 -49.75 53.68
N ARG A 927 -28.73 -50.48 52.83
CA ARG A 927 -27.26 -50.53 52.68
C ARG A 927 -26.92 -50.07 51.25
N PRO A 928 -25.66 -49.80 50.92
CA PRO A 928 -25.28 -49.36 49.58
C PRO A 928 -25.73 -50.34 48.48
N ASP A 929 -25.68 -51.64 48.76
CA ASP A 929 -25.93 -52.73 47.82
C ASP A 929 -27.38 -53.26 47.82
N ARG A 930 -28.13 -53.07 48.93
CA ARG A 930 -29.47 -53.67 49.12
C ARG A 930 -30.37 -52.93 50.09
N ILE A 931 -31.69 -53.05 49.89
CA ILE A 931 -32.72 -52.68 50.85
C ILE A 931 -33.36 -53.95 51.42
N GLU A 932 -33.23 -54.16 52.72
CA GLU A 932 -33.86 -55.24 53.47
C GLU A 932 -35.19 -54.75 54.04
N ILE A 933 -36.30 -55.29 53.54
CA ILE A 933 -37.63 -55.08 54.12
C ILE A 933 -37.77 -56.03 55.31
N ILE A 934 -37.70 -55.48 56.53
CA ILE A 934 -37.79 -56.24 57.79
C ILE A 934 -39.22 -56.79 57.94
N ASP A 935 -40.18 -55.89 57.83
CA ASP A 935 -41.61 -56.18 57.94
C ASP A 935 -42.39 -55.12 57.17
N ALA A 936 -43.35 -55.55 56.37
CA ALA A 936 -44.28 -54.69 55.66
C ALA A 936 -45.68 -55.27 55.78
N VAL A 937 -46.65 -54.44 56.14
CA VAL A 937 -48.05 -54.82 56.36
C VAL A 937 -48.95 -53.84 55.64
N VAL A 938 -49.97 -54.34 54.93
CA VAL A 938 -51.04 -53.55 54.31
C VAL A 938 -52.41 -54.07 54.74
N ASP A 939 -53.34 -53.14 54.98
CA ASP A 939 -54.71 -53.41 55.43
C ASP A 939 -55.71 -52.60 54.61
N GLY A 940 -56.64 -53.28 53.94
CA GLY A 940 -57.76 -52.71 53.18
C GLY A 940 -59.14 -53.12 53.71
N GLY A 941 -59.25 -53.61 54.95
CA GLY A 941 -60.50 -54.06 55.59
C GLY A 941 -60.98 -55.43 55.09
N VAL A 942 -61.25 -55.55 53.78
CA VAL A 942 -61.68 -56.82 53.15
C VAL A 942 -60.49 -57.70 52.74
N GLN A 943 -59.32 -57.09 52.54
CA GLN A 943 -58.08 -57.76 52.12
C GLN A 943 -56.88 -57.07 52.75
N GLY A 944 -55.84 -57.84 53.07
CA GLY A 944 -54.58 -57.34 53.59
C GLY A 944 -53.42 -58.22 53.18
N GLY A 945 -52.23 -57.92 53.68
CA GLY A 945 -51.08 -58.80 53.48
C GLY A 945 -49.82 -58.35 54.19
N THR A 946 -48.88 -59.27 54.30
CA THR A 946 -47.54 -59.03 54.85
C THR A 946 -46.47 -59.32 53.81
N ALA A 947 -45.33 -58.64 53.88
CA ALA A 947 -44.18 -58.87 53.00
C ALA A 947 -42.85 -58.60 53.72
N ARG A 948 -41.80 -59.32 53.32
CA ARG A 948 -40.41 -59.13 53.76
C ARG A 948 -39.44 -59.64 52.71
N GLY A 949 -38.17 -59.29 52.82
CA GLY A 949 -37.13 -59.79 51.91
C GLY A 949 -36.20 -58.69 51.46
N PHE A 950 -35.61 -58.86 50.28
CA PHE A 950 -34.54 -57.98 49.80
C PHE A 950 -34.89 -57.35 48.46
N ILE A 951 -34.46 -56.10 48.30
CA ILE A 951 -34.37 -55.38 47.04
C ILE A 951 -32.88 -55.18 46.80
N ASN A 952 -32.28 -56.01 45.94
CA ASN A 952 -30.85 -55.96 45.64
C ASN A 952 -30.61 -54.87 44.60
N MET A 953 -29.97 -53.78 45.02
CA MET A 953 -29.76 -52.58 44.20
C MET A 953 -28.67 -52.81 43.15
N ASP A 954 -27.58 -53.50 43.50
CA ASP A 954 -26.49 -53.79 42.57
C ASP A 954 -26.92 -54.78 41.47
N ALA A 955 -27.74 -55.76 41.84
CA ALA A 955 -28.24 -56.79 40.93
C ALA A 955 -29.52 -56.38 40.20
N ASN A 956 -30.11 -55.23 40.54
CA ASN A 956 -31.43 -54.79 40.08
C ASN A 956 -32.50 -55.90 40.20
N GLN A 957 -32.63 -56.54 41.36
CA GLN A 957 -33.57 -57.65 41.57
C GLN A 957 -34.41 -57.54 42.84
N TYR A 958 -35.68 -57.94 42.74
CA TYR A 958 -36.53 -58.26 43.88
C TYR A 958 -36.29 -59.70 44.34
N ASP A 959 -36.27 -59.92 45.66
CA ASP A 959 -36.58 -61.20 46.29
C ASP A 959 -37.43 -60.95 47.54
N LEU A 960 -38.72 -60.71 47.31
CA LEU A 960 -39.70 -60.45 48.34
C LEU A 960 -40.60 -61.68 48.51
N VAL A 961 -40.90 -62.03 49.74
CA VAL A 961 -41.87 -63.07 50.08
C VAL A 961 -42.93 -62.49 50.99
N GLY A 962 -44.17 -62.92 50.82
CA GLY A 962 -45.28 -62.36 51.57
C GLY A 962 -46.48 -63.29 51.65
N THR A 963 -47.51 -62.85 52.36
CA THR A 963 -48.79 -63.54 52.48
C THR A 963 -49.92 -62.58 52.18
N TYR A 964 -50.76 -62.92 51.20
CA TYR A 964 -52.02 -62.24 50.93
C TYR A 964 -53.13 -62.81 51.81
N ILE A 965 -53.89 -61.96 52.48
CA ILE A 965 -54.85 -62.36 53.51
C ILE A 965 -56.24 -61.85 53.12
N PRO A 966 -57.11 -62.70 52.55
CA PRO A 966 -58.51 -62.34 52.31
C PRO A 966 -59.30 -62.31 53.63
N LEU A 967 -60.28 -61.41 53.74
CA LEU A 967 -61.18 -61.23 54.89
C LEU A 967 -60.45 -60.91 56.22
N PHE A 968 -59.54 -59.94 56.18
CA PHE A 968 -58.62 -59.59 57.27
C PHE A 968 -59.30 -59.33 58.64
N GLU A 969 -60.44 -58.63 58.67
CA GLU A 969 -61.13 -58.31 59.94
C GLU A 969 -61.73 -59.52 60.68
N LEU A 970 -62.15 -60.59 59.97
CA LEU A 970 -62.68 -61.80 60.60
C LEU A 970 -61.59 -62.63 61.32
N ASN A 971 -60.31 -62.37 61.02
CA ASN A 971 -59.17 -63.07 61.61
C ASN A 971 -58.77 -62.55 63.00
N ASN A 972 -58.90 -61.25 63.27
CA ASN A 972 -58.50 -60.68 64.56
C ASN A 972 -59.40 -61.11 65.73
N ALA A 973 -60.64 -61.53 65.45
CA ALA A 973 -61.57 -62.05 66.46
C ALA A 973 -61.10 -63.39 67.10
N PHE A 974 -60.35 -64.22 66.36
CA PHE A 974 -59.88 -65.52 66.84
C PHE A 974 -58.61 -65.45 67.68
N GLN A 975 -57.76 -64.43 67.48
CA GLN A 975 -56.56 -64.20 68.29
C GLN A 975 -56.87 -63.79 69.74
N GLN A 976 -58.10 -63.31 70.01
CA GLN A 976 -58.57 -62.89 71.33
C GLN A 976 -59.15 -64.04 72.20
N ILE A 977 -59.20 -65.29 71.69
CA ILE A 977 -59.68 -66.45 72.46
C ILE A 977 -58.56 -66.94 73.40
N PRO A 978 -58.75 -66.93 74.74
CA PRO A 978 -57.72 -67.41 75.67
C PRO A 978 -57.35 -68.87 75.39
N ILE A 979 -56.05 -69.19 75.44
CA ILE A 979 -55.42 -70.52 75.22
C ILE A 979 -55.30 -70.96 73.76
N LEU A 980 -56.26 -70.67 72.87
CA LEU A 980 -56.23 -71.12 71.47
C LEU A 980 -55.62 -70.10 70.48
N GLY A 981 -55.64 -68.81 70.80
CA GLY A 981 -55.10 -67.75 69.94
C GLY A 981 -53.63 -67.94 69.52
N PRO A 982 -52.69 -68.21 70.45
CA PRO A 982 -51.27 -68.39 70.10
C PRO A 982 -50.95 -69.70 69.35
N LEU A 983 -51.81 -70.72 69.43
CA LEU A 983 -51.62 -72.03 68.79
C LEU A 983 -52.15 -72.08 67.35
N LEU A 984 -53.09 -71.19 66.98
CA LEU A 984 -53.76 -71.20 65.67
C LEU A 984 -53.47 -69.95 64.82
N GLY A 985 -53.02 -68.85 65.44
CA GLY A 985 -52.97 -67.52 64.83
C GLY A 985 -51.74 -67.13 64.00
N GLY A 986 -50.70 -67.97 63.90
CA GLY A 986 -49.46 -67.61 63.16
C GLY A 986 -48.71 -66.41 63.78
N ARG A 987 -47.85 -65.73 63.01
CA ARG A 987 -47.22 -64.47 63.44
C ARG A 987 -48.24 -63.31 63.41
N GLU A 988 -47.90 -62.20 64.06
CA GLU A 988 -48.74 -61.00 64.14
C GLU A 988 -49.09 -60.51 62.73
N GLY A 989 -50.38 -60.37 62.43
CA GLY A 989 -50.88 -59.98 61.10
C GLY A 989 -51.07 -61.10 60.07
N GLU A 990 -50.70 -62.38 60.31
CA GLU A 990 -50.75 -63.45 59.29
C GLU A 990 -52.10 -64.21 59.16
N GLY A 991 -52.99 -64.14 60.15
CA GLY A 991 -54.35 -64.71 60.10
C GLY A 991 -54.47 -66.24 59.91
N LEU A 992 -55.68 -66.80 60.04
CA LEU A 992 -55.97 -68.24 59.93
C LEU A 992 -55.89 -68.77 58.48
N PHE A 993 -56.26 -67.95 57.50
CA PHE A 993 -56.25 -68.24 56.06
C PHE A 993 -55.46 -67.17 55.29
N GLY A 994 -54.57 -67.58 54.39
CA GLY A 994 -53.78 -66.68 53.55
C GLY A 994 -53.10 -67.43 52.39
N VAL A 995 -52.75 -66.70 51.33
CA VAL A 995 -52.02 -67.20 50.16
C VAL A 995 -50.61 -66.64 50.18
N THR A 996 -49.60 -67.48 50.38
CA THR A 996 -48.20 -67.06 50.32
C THR A 996 -47.78 -66.78 48.88
N PHE A 997 -47.05 -65.69 48.66
CA PHE A 997 -46.51 -65.28 47.37
C PHE A 997 -45.02 -64.96 47.45
N ALA A 998 -44.34 -64.97 46.31
CA ALA A 998 -42.99 -64.46 46.15
C ALA A 998 -42.89 -63.60 44.88
N VAL A 999 -42.15 -62.50 44.98
CA VAL A 999 -41.84 -61.55 43.92
C VAL A 999 -40.33 -61.62 43.66
N ARG A 1000 -39.95 -62.09 42.47
CA ARG A 1000 -38.54 -62.33 42.11
C ARG A 1000 -38.17 -61.81 40.74
N GLY A 1001 -36.88 -61.55 40.52
CA GLY A 1001 -36.36 -61.14 39.22
C GLY A 1001 -36.17 -59.64 39.10
N SER A 1002 -36.00 -59.14 37.87
CA SER A 1002 -35.62 -57.74 37.59
C SER A 1002 -36.56 -56.73 38.27
N LEU A 1003 -36.03 -55.62 38.77
CA LEU A 1003 -36.84 -54.51 39.30
C LEU A 1003 -37.82 -53.95 38.26
N ALA A 1004 -37.42 -53.95 36.98
CA ALA A 1004 -38.26 -53.46 35.88
C ALA A 1004 -39.37 -54.44 35.49
N GLU A 1005 -39.15 -55.75 35.65
CA GLU A 1005 -40.09 -56.82 35.29
C GLU A 1005 -40.13 -57.93 36.38
N PRO A 1006 -40.79 -57.67 37.53
CA PRO A 1006 -40.88 -58.64 38.60
C PRO A 1006 -41.77 -59.83 38.23
N GLN A 1007 -41.30 -61.04 38.50
CA GLN A 1007 -42.06 -62.28 38.38
C GLN A 1007 -42.82 -62.56 39.67
N PHE A 1008 -44.15 -62.65 39.56
CA PHE A 1008 -45.03 -62.96 40.68
C PHE A 1008 -45.38 -64.45 40.70
N SER A 1009 -45.15 -65.10 41.84
CA SER A 1009 -45.48 -66.51 42.05
C SER A 1009 -46.33 -66.67 43.30
N VAL A 1010 -47.37 -67.50 43.23
CA VAL A 1010 -48.27 -67.79 44.35
C VAL A 1010 -48.25 -69.28 44.67
N ASN A 1011 -48.37 -69.64 45.94
CA ASN A 1011 -48.55 -71.02 46.38
C ASN A 1011 -49.99 -71.23 46.85
N PRO A 1012 -50.93 -71.66 45.99
CA PRO A 1012 -52.33 -71.81 46.36
C PRO A 1012 -52.59 -72.89 47.42
N LEU A 1013 -51.67 -73.85 47.61
CA LEU A 1013 -51.79 -74.88 48.65
C LEU A 1013 -51.71 -74.30 50.07
N SER A 1014 -51.11 -73.11 50.23
CA SER A 1014 -51.01 -72.41 51.52
C SER A 1014 -52.37 -71.96 52.10
N LEU A 1015 -53.42 -71.87 51.26
CA LEU A 1015 -54.79 -71.54 51.69
C LEU A 1015 -55.44 -72.66 52.52
N LEU A 1016 -54.99 -73.90 52.34
CA LEU A 1016 -55.60 -75.10 52.94
C LEU A 1016 -55.03 -75.46 54.32
N VAL A 1017 -54.05 -74.69 54.81
CA VAL A 1017 -53.27 -75.03 56.01
C VAL A 1017 -53.47 -73.95 57.09
N PRO A 1018 -53.82 -74.30 58.35
CA PRO A 1018 -53.94 -73.35 59.46
C PRO A 1018 -52.63 -72.58 59.71
N GLY A 1019 -52.73 -71.33 60.18
CA GLY A 1019 -51.60 -70.38 60.31
C GLY A 1019 -50.33 -70.94 60.97
N ALA A 1020 -50.45 -71.74 62.02
CA ALA A 1020 -49.29 -72.32 62.73
C ALA A 1020 -48.45 -73.31 61.89
N PHE A 1021 -48.99 -73.87 60.80
CA PHE A 1021 -48.29 -74.82 59.93
C PHE A 1021 -47.90 -74.20 58.57
N ARG A 1022 -48.22 -72.92 58.32
CA ARG A 1022 -48.00 -72.26 57.04
C ARG A 1022 -46.52 -72.06 56.72
N SER A 1023 -45.66 -71.93 57.73
CA SER A 1023 -44.20 -71.80 57.57
C SER A 1023 -43.53 -72.98 56.87
N LEU A 1024 -44.20 -74.14 56.77
CA LEU A 1024 -43.73 -75.31 56.02
C LEU A 1024 -43.91 -75.15 54.50
N PHE A 1025 -44.75 -74.22 54.06
CA PHE A 1025 -45.14 -73.98 52.66
C PHE A 1025 -44.81 -72.55 52.18
N GLU A 1026 -44.18 -71.73 53.04
CA GLU A 1026 -43.68 -70.40 52.71
C GLU A 1026 -42.51 -70.45 51.73
N PHE A 1027 -42.47 -69.49 50.80
CA PHE A 1027 -41.26 -69.18 50.05
C PHE A 1027 -40.21 -68.61 51.00
N ARG A 1028 -38.95 -69.02 50.83
CA ARG A 1028 -37.81 -68.44 51.57
C ARG A 1028 -37.12 -67.43 50.67
N ALA A 1029 -36.98 -66.20 51.15
CA ALA A 1029 -36.02 -65.26 50.57
C ALA A 1029 -34.62 -65.87 50.69
N GLN A 1030 -33.86 -65.84 49.60
CA GLN A 1030 -32.47 -66.26 49.56
C GLN A 1030 -31.62 -64.99 49.61
N GLU A 1031 -30.73 -64.92 50.61
CA GLU A 1031 -29.69 -63.90 50.63
C GLU A 1031 -28.67 -64.17 49.51
#